data_AF-A0A1Y2FTL3-F1
#
_entry.id   AF-A0A1Y2FTL3-F1
#
_cell.length_a   1.000
_cell.length_b   1.000
_cell.length_c   1.000
_cell.angle_alpha   90.00
_cell.angle_beta   90.00
_cell.angle_gamma   90.00
#
_symmetry.space_group_name_H-M   'P 1'
#
loop_
_entity.id
_entity.type
_entity.pdbx_description
1 polymer ?
#
loop_
_entity_poly.entity_id
_entity_poly.type
_entity_poly.pdbx_seq_one_letter_code
_entity_poly.pdbx_strand_id
1 'polypeptide(L)'
;MGYMRVELEDIYFENINTYSSDGSLFYFNEDMIVNMKNVYANNVYGIGIGGLFINTINTKNLIITAYNVTLSNSYIASSRTSSVFIWLTGGTFKAEKVTIKNTGGDCAGIIIHQSSTSVEITDLYIDEFNSKIPTSIFSDEEEDYSKVSLKVTNAEIKNIKSRGALFYFHGSNGELKNITAHNIHTCYKDDSCNRNTGSNIIQTKSSIMSLNSKSTVSIEDSTFSNIYGEWGFGNSHSSQTELRNVTIKDGYEKNGIFYFNKDDTSSGMFNIYNSTFLNNNGIKGSVIHIKNVLETNYRLTINNSTFYNNHSSMYGGVIYSVESNTNKNVHFDNCKFKNNTAQYGNLAYSLNENSEPIFTFNDSQTLQDLKSGSNMFASNPTELIINNDSYFLDSILSGDTVNETIIGNIYDDYNSQLSFGNINTLNMDEIVFYEISIKNNEESSNQAEVIGQTKGYCLDDACLINNLHVVGDPGHYTLLIKLLTFGAFSKFEKNHVSMDFDILACDESKYIFQVKEHESIKSCYMPTCSISCNNGKCVNDNVCDCSKTTFTGLYCDEHYKVERIKIFDILYRIIAIIITIITILCIFGIYRYKNNPIIKGGGIQFLILILIGIFFNCGYIYTLTMERTNFICFYIYFLKNMGFSLVFGSIFVKTFRIYIIFKHVRKSASFQLYKMFSIIGGIVIYHLLLLSIWIKLDGIKSTPVYSINNYEYIDCQYHKSHVLSVLFNLVVLIMGIALAYSIRHVNENFQEQLAIPIYVYGIYSFFEITVEYIENIPLGFKDGIRNIAMIIYTIVILYYLYIEKFYIIYYSKNKNTEGKNRLLSPKSPFATVKNKNVLNINFKNTHNNSII
;
A
#
# COMPACT_ATOMS: atom_id res chain seq x y z
N MET A 1 -41.78 -73.61 -25.91
CA MET A 1 -42.77 -72.54 -25.66
C MET A 1 -42.84 -71.71 -26.94
N GLY A 2 -44.05 -71.48 -27.47
CA GLY A 2 -44.22 -70.92 -28.81
C GLY A 2 -43.75 -69.47 -28.89
N TYR A 3 -43.01 -69.13 -29.94
CA TYR A 3 -42.73 -67.74 -30.29
C TYR A 3 -44.05 -67.07 -30.68
N MET A 4 -44.50 -66.10 -29.88
CA MET A 4 -45.63 -65.27 -30.25
C MET A 4 -45.22 -64.42 -31.46
N ARG A 5 -46.06 -64.40 -32.48
CA ARG A 5 -45.89 -63.53 -33.66
C ARG A 5 -47.03 -62.53 -33.70
N VAL A 6 -46.69 -61.25 -33.77
CA VAL A 6 -47.64 -60.14 -33.79
C VAL A 6 -47.43 -59.34 -35.07
N GLU A 7 -48.49 -59.14 -35.84
CA GLU A 7 -48.51 -58.27 -37.02
C GLU A 7 -49.38 -57.05 -36.68
N LEU A 8 -48.83 -55.86 -36.90
CA LEU A 8 -49.41 -54.57 -36.54
C LEU A 8 -49.40 -53.69 -37.79
N GLU A 9 -50.57 -53.34 -38.32
CA GLU A 9 -50.70 -52.51 -39.51
C GLU A 9 -51.62 -51.31 -39.24
N ASP A 10 -51.27 -50.15 -39.79
CA ASP A 10 -52.07 -48.92 -39.79
C ASP A 10 -52.49 -48.44 -38.38
N ILE A 11 -51.49 -48.26 -37.50
CA ILE A 11 -51.68 -47.85 -36.11
C ILE A 11 -51.48 -46.34 -35.96
N TYR A 12 -52.39 -45.70 -35.22
CA TYR A 12 -52.37 -44.27 -34.93
C TYR A 12 -52.49 -44.01 -33.43
N PHE A 13 -51.52 -43.31 -32.87
CA PHE A 13 -51.51 -42.82 -31.49
C PHE A 13 -51.56 -41.29 -31.50
N GLU A 14 -52.50 -40.71 -30.76
CA GLU A 14 -52.72 -39.26 -30.72
C GLU A 14 -53.05 -38.84 -29.28
N ASN A 15 -52.35 -37.81 -28.77
CA ASN A 15 -52.57 -37.24 -27.43
C ASN A 15 -52.41 -38.25 -26.27
N ILE A 16 -51.40 -39.12 -26.33
CA ILE A 16 -51.14 -40.13 -25.29
C ILE A 16 -50.18 -39.56 -24.25
N ASN A 17 -50.69 -39.27 -23.06
CA ASN A 17 -49.92 -38.66 -21.98
C ASN A 17 -49.99 -39.53 -20.72
N THR A 18 -48.84 -39.89 -20.15
CA THR A 18 -48.74 -40.48 -18.82
C THR A 18 -47.99 -39.55 -17.89
N TYR A 19 -48.43 -39.51 -16.62
CA TYR A 19 -47.83 -38.67 -15.57
C TYR A 19 -47.24 -39.48 -14.42
N SER A 20 -47.18 -40.81 -14.55
CA SER A 20 -46.75 -41.72 -13.47
C SER A 20 -45.79 -42.83 -13.91
N SER A 21 -45.51 -42.96 -15.20
CA SER A 21 -44.60 -43.97 -15.76
C SER A 21 -43.97 -43.48 -17.08
N ASP A 22 -42.97 -44.22 -17.56
CA ASP A 22 -42.27 -44.00 -18.82
C ASP A 22 -43.22 -43.90 -20.03
N GLY A 23 -44.37 -44.59 -20.00
CA GLY A 23 -45.44 -44.39 -20.98
C GLY A 23 -45.23 -45.03 -22.33
N SER A 24 -44.37 -46.04 -22.37
CA SER A 24 -44.05 -46.82 -23.56
C SER A 24 -45.30 -47.20 -24.36
N LEU A 25 -45.38 -46.76 -25.63
CA LEU A 25 -46.48 -47.15 -26.52
C LEU A 25 -46.48 -48.66 -26.79
N PHE A 26 -45.30 -49.23 -26.96
CA PHE A 26 -45.07 -50.67 -27.04
C PHE A 26 -44.11 -51.11 -25.94
N TYR A 27 -44.58 -52.00 -25.08
CA TYR A 27 -43.79 -52.58 -24.00
C TYR A 27 -43.70 -54.10 -24.17
N PHE A 28 -42.49 -54.62 -24.36
CA PHE A 28 -42.24 -56.04 -24.56
C PHE A 28 -41.48 -56.63 -23.37
N ASN A 29 -42.04 -57.66 -22.76
CA ASN A 29 -41.41 -58.42 -21.67
C ASN A 29 -41.40 -59.90 -22.09
N GLU A 30 -40.23 -60.42 -22.52
CA GLU A 30 -39.97 -61.72 -23.18
C GLU A 30 -39.84 -61.68 -24.72
N ASP A 31 -39.30 -62.77 -25.28
CA ASP A 31 -38.98 -62.95 -26.71
C ASP A 31 -40.23 -63.15 -27.59
N MET A 32 -40.31 -62.40 -28.70
CA MET A 32 -41.36 -62.53 -29.72
C MET A 32 -40.91 -62.02 -31.09
N ILE A 33 -41.75 -62.21 -32.10
CA ILE A 33 -41.56 -61.64 -33.45
C ILE A 33 -42.66 -60.61 -33.68
N VAL A 34 -42.29 -59.36 -33.93
CA VAL A 34 -43.22 -58.26 -34.15
C VAL A 34 -42.93 -57.62 -35.50
N ASN A 35 -43.97 -57.49 -36.31
CA ASN A 35 -43.93 -56.83 -37.59
C ASN A 35 -44.88 -55.64 -37.55
N MET A 36 -44.35 -54.44 -37.78
CA MET A 36 -45.06 -53.17 -37.76
C MET A 36 -45.04 -52.52 -39.14
N LYS A 37 -46.18 -52.02 -39.59
CA LYS A 37 -46.29 -51.27 -40.84
C LYS A 37 -47.22 -50.09 -40.66
N ASN A 38 -46.80 -48.91 -41.14
CA ASN A 38 -47.59 -47.67 -41.08
C ASN A 38 -47.99 -47.32 -39.64
N VAL A 39 -47.01 -47.00 -38.80
CA VAL A 39 -47.25 -46.62 -37.40
C VAL A 39 -47.00 -45.13 -37.23
N TYR A 40 -48.01 -44.41 -36.75
CA TYR A 40 -47.97 -42.97 -36.55
C TYR A 40 -48.26 -42.63 -35.09
N ALA A 41 -47.36 -41.90 -34.45
CA ALA A 41 -47.50 -41.44 -33.08
C ALA A 41 -47.28 -39.93 -33.01
N ASN A 42 -48.28 -39.19 -32.55
CA ASN A 42 -48.24 -37.75 -32.43
C ASN A 42 -48.72 -37.27 -31.06
N ASN A 43 -48.02 -36.27 -30.52
CA ASN A 43 -48.28 -35.69 -29.20
C ASN A 43 -48.29 -36.75 -28.08
N VAL A 44 -47.15 -37.41 -27.89
CA VAL A 44 -46.97 -38.44 -26.85
C VAL A 44 -46.08 -37.91 -25.73
N TYR A 45 -46.51 -38.03 -24.49
CA TYR A 45 -45.77 -37.57 -23.32
C TYR A 45 -45.60 -38.67 -22.27
N GLY A 46 -44.35 -38.88 -21.83
CA GLY A 46 -43.97 -39.85 -20.81
C GLY A 46 -43.21 -39.25 -19.63
N ILE A 47 -43.31 -39.86 -18.44
CA ILE A 47 -42.50 -39.52 -17.25
C ILE A 47 -41.85 -40.77 -16.67
N GLY A 48 -40.59 -41.04 -16.99
CA GLY A 48 -39.90 -42.21 -16.44
C GLY A 48 -38.62 -42.56 -17.17
N ILE A 49 -38.08 -43.74 -16.84
CA ILE A 49 -36.84 -44.27 -17.42
C ILE A 49 -37.21 -45.41 -18.36
N GLY A 50 -36.81 -45.30 -19.63
CA GLY A 50 -37.13 -46.28 -20.67
C GLY A 50 -37.28 -45.65 -22.05
N GLY A 51 -37.96 -46.36 -22.95
CA GLY A 51 -38.27 -45.89 -24.31
C GLY A 51 -39.72 -45.46 -24.48
N LEU A 52 -39.97 -44.25 -24.96
CA LEU A 52 -41.33 -43.71 -25.10
C LEU A 52 -42.14 -44.45 -26.19
N PHE A 53 -41.52 -44.82 -27.31
CA PHE A 53 -42.20 -45.55 -28.39
C PHE A 53 -42.07 -47.07 -28.22
N ILE A 54 -40.84 -47.61 -28.13
CA ILE A 54 -40.60 -49.02 -27.81
C ILE A 54 -39.71 -49.15 -26.58
N ASN A 55 -40.15 -49.95 -25.62
CA ASN A 55 -39.36 -50.36 -24.47
C ASN A 55 -39.39 -51.88 -24.31
N THR A 56 -38.24 -52.48 -24.04
CA THR A 56 -38.11 -53.93 -23.87
C THR A 56 -37.44 -54.28 -22.55
N ILE A 57 -37.90 -55.34 -21.90
CA ILE A 57 -37.30 -55.90 -20.68
C ILE A 57 -37.20 -57.43 -20.82
N ASN A 58 -36.13 -58.03 -20.31
CA ASN A 58 -35.90 -59.49 -20.30
C ASN A 58 -35.90 -60.17 -21.69
N THR A 59 -35.40 -59.49 -22.73
CA THR A 59 -35.36 -60.01 -24.11
C THR A 59 -33.98 -60.53 -24.50
N LYS A 60 -33.92 -61.58 -25.32
CA LYS A 60 -32.69 -62.14 -25.91
C LYS A 60 -32.81 -62.36 -27.43
N ASN A 61 -33.91 -62.94 -27.88
CA ASN A 61 -34.17 -63.27 -29.29
C ASN A 61 -35.40 -62.54 -29.87
N LEU A 62 -35.80 -61.42 -29.26
CA LEU A 62 -36.83 -60.53 -29.80
C LEU A 62 -36.45 -60.07 -31.21
N ILE A 63 -37.39 -60.13 -32.16
CA ILE A 63 -37.20 -59.59 -33.51
C ILE A 63 -38.33 -58.60 -33.78
N ILE A 64 -37.97 -57.35 -34.01
CA ILE A 64 -38.89 -56.30 -34.41
C ILE A 64 -38.52 -55.85 -35.82
N THR A 65 -39.48 -55.90 -36.75
CA THR A 65 -39.38 -55.24 -38.05
C THR A 65 -40.42 -54.14 -38.16
N ALA A 66 -40.03 -52.96 -38.65
CA ALA A 66 -40.90 -51.81 -38.76
C ALA A 66 -40.75 -51.12 -40.13
N TYR A 67 -41.87 -50.80 -40.77
CA TYR A 67 -41.89 -50.08 -42.04
C TYR A 67 -42.77 -48.85 -41.92
N ASN A 68 -42.25 -47.69 -42.33
CA ASN A 68 -42.98 -46.42 -42.33
C ASN A 68 -43.49 -46.05 -40.93
N VAL A 69 -42.57 -45.57 -40.08
CA VAL A 69 -42.85 -45.17 -38.70
C VAL A 69 -42.65 -43.67 -38.54
N THR A 70 -43.63 -42.98 -37.98
CA THR A 70 -43.54 -41.54 -37.68
C THR A 70 -43.79 -41.27 -36.21
N LEU A 71 -42.87 -40.59 -35.54
CA LEU A 71 -43.02 -40.05 -34.19
C LEU A 71 -42.90 -38.53 -34.24
N SER A 72 -43.93 -37.80 -33.78
CA SER A 72 -43.98 -36.35 -33.86
C SER A 72 -44.47 -35.69 -32.57
N ASN A 73 -43.90 -34.54 -32.20
CA ASN A 73 -44.33 -33.75 -31.04
C ASN A 73 -44.31 -34.56 -29.72
N SER A 74 -43.32 -35.43 -29.55
CA SER A 74 -43.29 -36.41 -28.45
C SER A 74 -42.12 -36.17 -27.50
N TYR A 75 -42.39 -36.20 -26.19
CA TYR A 75 -41.42 -35.83 -25.17
C TYR A 75 -41.41 -36.78 -23.98
N ILE A 76 -40.23 -37.06 -23.44
CA ILE A 76 -40.05 -37.86 -22.22
C ILE A 76 -39.34 -37.04 -21.13
N ALA A 77 -40.01 -36.88 -19.99
CA ALA A 77 -39.41 -36.26 -18.80
C ALA A 77 -38.75 -37.34 -17.95
N SER A 78 -37.43 -37.24 -17.79
CA SER A 78 -36.64 -38.21 -17.02
C SER A 78 -35.46 -37.55 -16.34
N SER A 79 -35.17 -37.98 -15.11
CA SER A 79 -33.97 -37.58 -14.38
C SER A 79 -32.72 -38.36 -14.81
N ARG A 80 -32.86 -39.39 -15.64
CA ARG A 80 -31.77 -40.25 -16.14
C ARG A 80 -31.90 -40.44 -17.65
N THR A 81 -30.87 -40.98 -18.27
CA THR A 81 -30.88 -41.32 -19.70
C THR A 81 -32.12 -42.13 -20.03
N SER A 82 -32.85 -41.73 -21.06
CA SER A 82 -34.09 -42.33 -21.55
C SER A 82 -34.18 -42.10 -23.05
N SER A 83 -35.13 -42.73 -23.72
CA SER A 83 -35.21 -42.72 -25.18
C SER A 83 -36.59 -42.28 -25.65
N VAL A 84 -36.65 -41.40 -26.67
CA VAL A 84 -37.94 -41.05 -27.28
C VAL A 84 -38.43 -42.10 -28.27
N PHE A 85 -37.54 -42.87 -28.89
CA PHE A 85 -37.92 -43.82 -29.92
C PHE A 85 -37.74 -45.25 -29.43
N ILE A 86 -36.52 -45.67 -29.10
CA ILE A 86 -36.26 -47.08 -28.79
C ILE A 86 -35.36 -47.24 -27.58
N TRP A 87 -35.77 -48.12 -26.66
CA TRP A 87 -34.94 -48.69 -25.58
C TRP A 87 -34.93 -50.22 -25.70
N LEU A 88 -33.80 -50.82 -26.08
CA LEU A 88 -33.66 -52.28 -26.28
C LEU A 88 -32.70 -52.93 -25.30
N THR A 89 -33.14 -53.97 -24.59
CA THR A 89 -32.32 -54.83 -23.71
C THR A 89 -31.72 -56.05 -24.39
N GLY A 90 -32.19 -56.40 -25.59
CA GLY A 90 -31.77 -57.61 -26.31
C GLY A 90 -32.63 -57.89 -27.54
N GLY A 91 -32.05 -58.47 -28.58
CA GLY A 91 -32.74 -58.83 -29.82
C GLY A 91 -32.37 -57.98 -31.03
N THR A 92 -33.13 -58.10 -32.12
CA THR A 92 -32.91 -57.42 -33.39
C THR A 92 -34.05 -56.43 -33.67
N PHE A 93 -33.69 -55.20 -34.01
CA PHE A 93 -34.63 -54.19 -34.48
C PHE A 93 -34.23 -53.73 -35.89
N LYS A 94 -35.13 -53.90 -36.86
CA LYS A 94 -34.95 -53.43 -38.24
C LYS A 94 -36.04 -52.46 -38.62
N ALA A 95 -35.67 -51.27 -39.09
CA ALA A 95 -36.64 -50.30 -39.57
C ALA A 95 -36.28 -49.68 -40.91
N GLU A 96 -37.32 -49.38 -41.70
CA GLU A 96 -37.21 -48.62 -42.95
C GLU A 96 -38.21 -47.46 -42.94
N LYS A 97 -37.79 -46.28 -43.42
CA LYS A 97 -38.60 -45.05 -43.48
C LYS A 97 -39.07 -44.59 -42.11
N VAL A 98 -38.12 -44.16 -41.28
CA VAL A 98 -38.39 -43.66 -39.93
C VAL A 98 -38.33 -42.15 -39.92
N THR A 99 -39.38 -41.49 -39.44
CA THR A 99 -39.47 -40.03 -39.31
C THR A 99 -39.66 -39.65 -37.84
N ILE A 100 -38.77 -38.81 -37.31
CA ILE A 100 -38.82 -38.30 -35.93
C ILE A 100 -38.76 -36.77 -36.00
N LYS A 101 -39.84 -36.11 -35.55
CA LYS A 101 -39.99 -34.65 -35.69
C LYS A 101 -40.41 -33.98 -34.40
N ASN A 102 -39.75 -32.87 -34.05
CA ASN A 102 -40.08 -32.08 -32.87
C ASN A 102 -40.21 -32.96 -31.60
N THR A 103 -39.15 -33.70 -31.28
CA THR A 103 -39.13 -34.64 -30.14
C THR A 103 -38.04 -34.27 -29.14
N GLY A 104 -38.10 -34.83 -27.94
CA GLY A 104 -37.08 -34.52 -26.95
C GLY A 104 -37.37 -34.96 -25.53
N GLY A 105 -36.71 -34.33 -24.57
CA GLY A 105 -36.93 -34.62 -23.16
C GLY A 105 -36.02 -33.87 -22.21
N ASP A 106 -36.13 -34.24 -20.93
CA ASP A 106 -35.22 -33.70 -19.90
C ASP A 106 -33.84 -34.35 -20.00
N CYS A 107 -33.75 -35.68 -20.13
CA CYS A 107 -32.52 -36.43 -20.37
C CYS A 107 -32.80 -37.56 -21.37
N ALA A 108 -32.98 -37.18 -22.65
CA ALA A 108 -33.48 -38.09 -23.67
C ALA A 108 -32.51 -38.22 -24.85
N GLY A 109 -32.23 -39.45 -25.27
CA GLY A 109 -31.72 -39.81 -26.58
C GLY A 109 -32.86 -40.27 -27.51
N ILE A 110 -32.50 -40.73 -28.71
CA ILE A 110 -33.43 -41.31 -29.68
C ILE A 110 -33.33 -42.83 -29.68
N ILE A 111 -32.13 -43.39 -29.67
CA ILE A 111 -31.93 -44.84 -29.65
C ILE A 111 -30.99 -45.19 -28.53
N ILE A 112 -31.47 -46.06 -27.64
CA ILE A 112 -30.69 -46.65 -26.58
C ILE A 112 -30.81 -48.16 -26.70
N HIS A 113 -29.69 -48.85 -26.76
CA HIS A 113 -29.68 -50.31 -26.86
C HIS A 113 -28.54 -50.92 -26.05
N GLN A 114 -28.73 -52.10 -25.48
CA GLN A 114 -27.75 -52.70 -24.57
C GLN A 114 -27.63 -54.22 -24.77
N SER A 115 -26.70 -54.83 -24.04
CA SER A 115 -26.45 -56.28 -23.98
C SER A 115 -26.18 -56.93 -25.35
N SER A 116 -27.14 -57.66 -25.94
CA SER A 116 -26.95 -58.36 -27.23
C SER A 116 -27.99 -57.89 -28.24
N THR A 117 -27.74 -56.73 -28.83
CA THR A 117 -28.67 -56.03 -29.72
C THR A 117 -28.10 -55.76 -31.11
N SER A 118 -28.93 -55.92 -32.13
CA SER A 118 -28.62 -55.49 -33.50
C SER A 118 -29.69 -54.54 -34.00
N VAL A 119 -29.30 -53.28 -34.23
CA VAL A 119 -30.19 -52.22 -34.71
C VAL A 119 -29.80 -51.84 -36.13
N GLU A 120 -30.74 -51.96 -37.07
CA GLU A 120 -30.55 -51.61 -38.47
C GLU A 120 -31.66 -50.65 -38.91
N ILE A 121 -31.29 -49.44 -39.35
CA ILE A 121 -32.24 -48.44 -39.83
C ILE A 121 -31.84 -47.94 -41.21
N THR A 122 -32.79 -47.97 -42.13
CA THR A 122 -32.66 -47.40 -43.47
C THR A 122 -33.68 -46.27 -43.67
N ASP A 123 -33.27 -45.19 -44.32
CA ASP A 123 -34.12 -44.00 -44.57
C ASP A 123 -34.62 -43.35 -43.27
N LEU A 124 -33.68 -42.82 -42.47
CA LEU A 124 -33.97 -42.13 -41.21
C LEU A 124 -34.02 -40.61 -41.40
N TYR A 125 -35.10 -39.98 -40.97
CA TYR A 125 -35.24 -38.52 -40.96
C TYR A 125 -35.49 -38.02 -39.54
N ILE A 126 -34.62 -37.16 -39.04
CA ILE A 126 -34.71 -36.51 -37.73
C ILE A 126 -34.68 -34.99 -37.92
N ASP A 127 -35.67 -34.28 -37.38
CA ASP A 127 -35.70 -32.81 -37.37
C ASP A 127 -36.26 -32.27 -36.05
N GLU A 128 -35.61 -31.23 -35.52
CA GLU A 128 -35.93 -30.58 -34.24
C GLU A 128 -35.94 -31.57 -33.06
N PHE A 129 -34.76 -32.01 -32.62
CA PHE A 129 -34.59 -32.80 -31.40
C PHE A 129 -33.98 -31.97 -30.28
N ASN A 130 -34.53 -32.04 -29.07
CA ASN A 130 -34.03 -31.27 -27.92
C ASN A 130 -33.92 -32.11 -26.64
N SER A 131 -32.74 -32.14 -26.03
CA SER A 131 -32.57 -32.71 -24.68
C SER A 131 -31.98 -31.66 -23.75
N LYS A 132 -32.67 -31.39 -22.64
CA LYS A 132 -32.26 -30.36 -21.67
C LYS A 132 -30.98 -30.73 -20.95
N ILE A 133 -30.79 -32.00 -20.60
CA ILE A 133 -29.60 -32.52 -19.95
C ILE A 133 -28.73 -33.13 -21.07
N PRO A 134 -27.41 -32.85 -21.06
CA PRO A 134 -26.49 -33.42 -22.02
C PRO A 134 -26.54 -34.95 -22.05
N THR A 135 -26.81 -35.54 -23.21
CA THR A 135 -26.85 -36.99 -23.44
C THR A 135 -26.59 -37.28 -24.91
N SER A 136 -26.14 -38.50 -25.21
CA SER A 136 -25.99 -38.95 -26.59
C SER A 136 -27.32 -39.29 -27.23
N ILE A 137 -27.39 -39.13 -28.56
CA ILE A 137 -28.63 -39.33 -29.32
C ILE A 137 -28.82 -40.79 -29.72
N PHE A 138 -27.76 -41.42 -30.18
CA PHE A 138 -27.66 -42.84 -30.43
C PHE A 138 -26.62 -43.40 -29.46
N SER A 139 -27.01 -44.35 -28.62
CA SER A 139 -26.11 -44.87 -27.60
C SER A 139 -26.32 -46.32 -27.27
N ASP A 140 -25.24 -46.94 -26.83
CA ASP A 140 -25.26 -48.21 -26.11
C ASP A 140 -24.83 -48.05 -24.64
N GLU A 141 -25.39 -48.87 -23.76
CA GLU A 141 -25.24 -48.72 -22.30
C GLU A 141 -24.46 -49.83 -21.60
N GLU A 142 -23.85 -50.81 -22.30
CA GLU A 142 -23.25 -51.97 -21.61
C GLU A 142 -21.99 -52.56 -22.28
N GLU A 143 -21.09 -53.07 -21.44
CA GLU A 143 -19.77 -53.61 -21.82
C GLU A 143 -19.83 -55.12 -22.10
N ASP A 144 -20.50 -55.55 -23.17
CA ASP A 144 -20.41 -56.95 -23.65
C ASP A 144 -19.94 -56.99 -25.12
N TYR A 145 -18.68 -57.40 -25.28
CA TYR A 145 -17.96 -57.33 -26.55
C TYR A 145 -18.63 -58.21 -27.61
N SER A 146 -18.70 -57.69 -28.85
CA SER A 146 -19.05 -58.38 -30.11
C SER A 146 -20.52 -58.69 -30.40
N LYS A 147 -21.48 -58.32 -29.55
CA LYS A 147 -22.92 -58.60 -29.78
C LYS A 147 -23.81 -57.36 -29.92
N VAL A 148 -23.24 -56.16 -29.82
CA VAL A 148 -23.95 -54.89 -30.00
C VAL A 148 -23.54 -54.28 -31.34
N SER A 149 -24.52 -53.98 -32.20
CA SER A 149 -24.27 -53.33 -33.49
C SER A 149 -25.33 -52.30 -33.84
N LEU A 150 -24.91 -51.14 -34.36
CA LEU A 150 -25.78 -50.13 -34.94
C LEU A 150 -25.41 -49.89 -36.40
N LYS A 151 -26.38 -50.10 -37.30
CA LYS A 151 -26.26 -49.80 -38.73
C LYS A 151 -27.28 -48.76 -39.12
N VAL A 152 -26.82 -47.64 -39.66
CA VAL A 152 -27.69 -46.57 -40.18
C VAL A 152 -27.29 -46.26 -41.62
N THR A 153 -28.23 -46.43 -42.54
CA THR A 153 -28.02 -46.16 -43.97
C THR A 153 -29.02 -45.13 -44.46
N ASN A 154 -28.53 -44.12 -45.17
CA ASN A 154 -29.34 -43.02 -45.69
C ASN A 154 -30.12 -42.29 -44.58
N ALA A 155 -29.43 -41.38 -43.87
CA ALA A 155 -30.06 -40.61 -42.80
C ALA A 155 -29.87 -39.11 -42.97
N GLU A 156 -30.91 -38.35 -42.63
CA GLU A 156 -30.89 -36.89 -42.57
C GLU A 156 -31.21 -36.46 -41.14
N ILE A 157 -30.25 -35.80 -40.49
CA ILE A 157 -30.33 -35.40 -39.07
C ILE A 157 -30.18 -33.88 -39.00
N LYS A 158 -31.21 -33.17 -38.57
CA LYS A 158 -31.27 -31.71 -38.58
C LYS A 158 -31.72 -31.11 -37.26
N ASN A 159 -31.20 -29.92 -36.96
CA ASN A 159 -31.65 -29.05 -35.87
C ASN A 159 -31.65 -29.75 -34.51
N ILE A 160 -30.48 -30.25 -34.12
CA ILE A 160 -30.26 -30.90 -32.83
C ILE A 160 -29.87 -29.84 -31.80
N LYS A 161 -30.59 -29.80 -30.67
CA LYS A 161 -30.35 -28.92 -29.53
C LYS A 161 -30.07 -29.77 -28.29
N SER A 162 -28.84 -30.25 -28.15
CA SER A 162 -28.37 -30.88 -26.91
C SER A 162 -26.86 -30.68 -26.80
N ARG A 163 -26.25 -31.09 -25.69
CA ARG A 163 -24.79 -31.30 -25.64
C ARG A 163 -24.55 -32.80 -25.52
N GLY A 164 -23.55 -33.30 -26.23
CA GLY A 164 -23.16 -34.71 -26.21
C GLY A 164 -23.16 -35.34 -27.60
N ALA A 165 -22.55 -36.51 -27.70
CA ALA A 165 -22.26 -37.11 -29.00
C ALA A 165 -23.54 -37.46 -29.76
N LEU A 166 -23.59 -37.23 -31.07
CA LEU A 166 -24.64 -37.82 -31.90
C LEU A 166 -24.62 -39.35 -31.73
N PHE A 167 -23.43 -39.95 -31.85
CA PHE A 167 -23.24 -41.39 -31.70
C PHE A 167 -22.28 -41.72 -30.57
N TYR A 168 -22.70 -42.60 -29.67
CA TYR A 168 -21.90 -43.14 -28.59
C TYR A 168 -21.85 -44.66 -28.69
N PHE A 169 -20.64 -45.22 -28.62
CA PHE A 169 -20.39 -46.66 -28.71
C PHE A 169 -19.50 -47.11 -27.55
N HIS A 170 -19.87 -48.19 -26.86
CA HIS A 170 -19.21 -48.73 -25.68
C HIS A 170 -19.01 -50.25 -25.80
N GLY A 171 -17.97 -50.67 -26.51
CA GLY A 171 -17.65 -52.09 -26.76
C GLY A 171 -18.40 -52.70 -27.95
N SER A 172 -18.75 -51.89 -28.96
CA SER A 172 -19.69 -52.26 -30.03
C SER A 172 -19.22 -51.85 -31.44
N ASN A 173 -19.98 -52.28 -32.45
CA ASN A 173 -19.68 -52.00 -33.86
C ASN A 173 -20.71 -51.05 -34.49
N GLY A 174 -20.23 -50.04 -35.22
CA GLY A 174 -21.07 -49.08 -35.95
C GLY A 174 -20.79 -49.08 -37.45
N GLU A 175 -21.84 -49.05 -38.27
CA GLU A 175 -21.74 -48.83 -39.72
C GLU A 175 -22.69 -47.69 -40.11
N LEU A 176 -22.13 -46.53 -40.46
CA LEU A 176 -22.86 -45.32 -40.79
C LEU A 176 -22.60 -44.94 -42.24
N LYS A 177 -23.64 -44.97 -43.09
CA LYS A 177 -23.49 -44.72 -44.52
C LYS A 177 -24.49 -43.71 -45.04
N ASN A 178 -24.02 -42.78 -45.86
CA ASN A 178 -24.84 -41.73 -46.47
C ASN A 178 -25.60 -40.90 -45.43
N ILE A 179 -24.90 -40.41 -44.40
CA ILE A 179 -25.46 -39.60 -43.32
C ILE A 179 -25.28 -38.12 -43.67
N THR A 180 -26.36 -37.34 -43.61
CA THR A 180 -26.32 -35.88 -43.72
C THR A 180 -26.77 -35.26 -42.41
N ALA A 181 -25.83 -34.71 -41.65
CA ALA A 181 -26.08 -34.01 -40.39
C ALA A 181 -25.88 -32.50 -40.55
N HIS A 182 -26.86 -31.70 -40.15
CA HIS A 182 -26.82 -30.24 -40.26
C HIS A 182 -27.41 -29.53 -39.04
N ASN A 183 -26.78 -28.43 -38.61
CA ASN A 183 -27.18 -27.64 -37.43
C ASN A 183 -27.23 -28.50 -36.17
N ILE A 184 -26.05 -28.97 -35.76
CA ILE A 184 -25.89 -29.86 -34.61
C ILE A 184 -25.37 -29.06 -33.42
N HIS A 185 -26.06 -29.17 -32.28
CA HIS A 185 -25.73 -28.52 -31.01
C HIS A 185 -25.58 -27.00 -31.11
N THR A 186 -26.43 -26.38 -31.93
CA THR A 186 -26.38 -24.92 -32.19
C THR A 186 -26.48 -24.06 -30.92
N CYS A 187 -27.08 -24.58 -29.84
CA CYS A 187 -27.13 -23.96 -28.52
C CYS A 187 -25.76 -23.81 -27.83
N TYR A 188 -24.68 -24.41 -28.38
CA TYR A 188 -23.32 -24.21 -27.87
C TYR A 188 -22.81 -22.81 -28.21
N LYS A 189 -23.27 -22.20 -29.31
CA LYS A 189 -22.82 -20.86 -29.77
C LYS A 189 -23.12 -19.74 -28.77
N ASP A 190 -24.32 -19.75 -28.22
CA ASP A 190 -24.83 -18.73 -27.31
C ASP A 190 -24.81 -19.23 -25.85
N ASP A 191 -24.15 -20.37 -25.60
CA ASP A 191 -24.07 -21.03 -24.30
C ASP A 191 -25.45 -21.27 -23.66
N SER A 192 -26.48 -21.42 -24.49
CA SER A 192 -27.87 -21.65 -24.05
C SER A 192 -28.14 -23.11 -23.70
N CYS A 193 -27.27 -24.06 -24.09
CA CYS A 193 -27.42 -25.44 -23.63
C CYS A 193 -27.11 -25.55 -22.13
N ASN A 194 -27.82 -26.43 -21.44
CA ASN A 194 -27.53 -26.73 -20.04
C ASN A 194 -26.15 -27.38 -19.86
N ARG A 195 -25.46 -27.00 -18.78
CA ARG A 195 -24.13 -27.50 -18.41
C ARG A 195 -24.16 -28.62 -17.38
N ASN A 196 -25.34 -29.01 -16.89
CA ASN A 196 -25.46 -29.98 -15.80
C ASN A 196 -25.00 -31.37 -16.27
N THR A 197 -23.73 -31.70 -16.00
CA THR A 197 -23.13 -32.97 -16.41
C THR A 197 -23.55 -34.07 -15.45
N GLY A 198 -24.36 -35.02 -15.94
CA GLY A 198 -24.32 -36.38 -15.43
C GLY A 198 -22.92 -36.97 -15.59
N SER A 199 -22.59 -37.98 -14.80
CA SER A 199 -21.24 -38.46 -14.44
C SER A 199 -20.26 -38.89 -15.55
N ASN A 200 -20.58 -38.81 -16.85
CA ASN A 200 -19.70 -39.25 -17.94
C ASN A 200 -19.20 -38.08 -18.82
N ILE A 201 -17.93 -37.71 -18.62
CA ILE A 201 -17.33 -36.45 -19.10
C ILE A 201 -17.12 -36.42 -20.63
N ILE A 202 -16.90 -37.58 -21.26
CA ILE A 202 -16.47 -37.64 -22.68
C ILE A 202 -17.68 -37.61 -23.60
N GLN A 203 -18.68 -38.44 -23.28
CA GLN A 203 -19.96 -38.53 -23.99
C GLN A 203 -20.66 -37.17 -24.09
N THR A 204 -20.49 -36.33 -23.07
CA THR A 204 -21.12 -35.00 -22.97
C THR A 204 -20.32 -33.88 -23.63
N LYS A 205 -19.05 -34.13 -24.00
CA LYS A 205 -18.15 -33.15 -24.63
C LYS A 205 -17.98 -33.37 -26.14
N SER A 206 -18.01 -34.61 -26.63
CA SER A 206 -17.99 -34.90 -28.07
C SER A 206 -19.27 -34.40 -28.76
N SER A 207 -19.17 -33.78 -29.93
CA SER A 207 -20.32 -33.31 -30.70
C SER A 207 -20.83 -34.34 -31.72
N ILE A 208 -19.92 -35.03 -32.41
CA ILE A 208 -20.25 -36.00 -33.46
C ILE A 208 -20.26 -37.41 -32.88
N MET A 209 -19.12 -37.85 -32.33
CA MET A 209 -18.97 -39.24 -31.94
C MET A 209 -18.05 -39.44 -30.74
N SER A 210 -18.39 -40.42 -29.91
CA SER A 210 -17.53 -40.88 -28.83
C SER A 210 -17.49 -42.41 -28.79
N LEU A 211 -16.29 -42.97 -28.78
CA LEU A 211 -16.07 -44.40 -28.71
C LEU A 211 -15.36 -44.73 -27.40
N ASN A 212 -15.88 -45.70 -26.67
CA ASN A 212 -15.26 -46.24 -25.47
C ASN A 212 -15.06 -47.75 -25.59
N SER A 213 -14.20 -48.31 -24.74
CA SER A 213 -13.77 -49.71 -24.82
C SER A 213 -13.35 -50.12 -26.24
N LYS A 214 -13.40 -51.41 -26.60
CA LYS A 214 -13.03 -51.90 -27.94
C LYS A 214 -14.15 -51.70 -28.96
N SER A 215 -14.47 -50.44 -29.28
CA SER A 215 -15.49 -50.10 -30.28
C SER A 215 -14.88 -49.88 -31.66
N THR A 216 -15.58 -50.31 -32.72
CA THR A 216 -15.16 -50.05 -34.11
C THR A 216 -16.28 -49.44 -34.92
N VAL A 217 -16.01 -48.32 -35.59
CA VAL A 217 -17.02 -47.61 -36.38
C VAL A 217 -16.47 -47.22 -37.76
N SER A 218 -17.25 -47.50 -38.80
CA SER A 218 -17.02 -47.00 -40.15
C SER A 218 -18.07 -45.95 -40.54
N ILE A 219 -17.60 -44.85 -41.12
CA ILE A 219 -18.44 -43.78 -41.66
C ILE A 219 -18.09 -43.58 -43.14
N GLU A 220 -19.09 -43.73 -44.01
CA GLU A 220 -18.93 -43.63 -45.45
C GLU A 220 -19.90 -42.62 -46.09
N ASP A 221 -19.43 -41.90 -47.10
CA ASP A 221 -20.24 -41.05 -47.98
C ASP A 221 -21.11 -40.03 -47.21
N SER A 222 -20.58 -39.46 -46.13
CA SER A 222 -21.37 -38.69 -45.16
C SER A 222 -20.94 -37.23 -45.08
N THR A 223 -21.89 -36.34 -44.77
CA THR A 223 -21.66 -34.90 -44.62
C THR A 223 -22.14 -34.40 -43.26
N PHE A 224 -21.25 -33.70 -42.56
CA PHE A 224 -21.46 -33.07 -41.27
C PHE A 224 -21.25 -31.56 -41.43
N SER A 225 -22.28 -30.76 -41.19
CA SER A 225 -22.23 -29.32 -41.41
C SER A 225 -22.82 -28.51 -40.27
N ASN A 226 -22.26 -27.34 -39.97
CA ASN A 226 -22.71 -26.49 -38.87
C ASN A 226 -22.76 -27.25 -37.53
N ILE A 227 -21.62 -27.82 -37.11
CA ILE A 227 -21.48 -28.55 -35.85
C ILE A 227 -20.74 -27.69 -34.84
N TYR A 228 -21.23 -27.70 -33.59
CA TYR A 228 -20.72 -26.86 -32.52
C TYR A 228 -20.46 -27.69 -31.26
N GLY A 229 -19.27 -27.58 -30.68
CA GLY A 229 -18.93 -28.38 -29.50
C GLY A 229 -17.55 -28.12 -28.92
N GLU A 230 -17.19 -28.96 -27.94
CA GLU A 230 -15.86 -28.97 -27.33
C GLU A 230 -14.86 -29.68 -28.25
N TRP A 231 -15.26 -30.80 -28.85
CA TRP A 231 -14.56 -31.48 -29.95
C TRP A 231 -15.52 -32.38 -30.75
N GLY A 232 -15.15 -32.73 -31.98
CA GLY A 232 -15.95 -33.60 -32.86
C GLY A 232 -15.99 -35.07 -32.41
N PHE A 233 -14.81 -35.69 -32.39
CA PHE A 233 -14.57 -37.11 -32.14
C PHE A 233 -13.70 -37.31 -30.90
N GLY A 234 -14.13 -38.20 -30.00
CA GLY A 234 -13.41 -38.57 -28.78
C GLY A 234 -13.36 -40.09 -28.60
N ASN A 235 -12.24 -40.70 -28.97
CA ASN A 235 -12.07 -42.15 -29.03
C ASN A 235 -11.19 -42.65 -27.89
N SER A 236 -11.56 -43.71 -27.18
CA SER A 236 -10.70 -44.36 -26.19
C SER A 236 -9.55 -45.15 -26.85
N HIS A 237 -8.50 -45.47 -26.09
CA HIS A 237 -7.28 -46.14 -26.56
C HIS A 237 -7.50 -47.37 -27.48
N SER A 238 -8.49 -48.21 -27.19
CA SER A 238 -8.71 -49.46 -27.91
C SER A 238 -9.78 -49.38 -28.99
N SER A 239 -10.27 -48.17 -29.28
CA SER A 239 -11.31 -47.92 -30.27
C SER A 239 -10.75 -47.46 -31.62
N GLN A 240 -11.47 -47.77 -32.68
CA GLN A 240 -11.08 -47.48 -34.06
C GLN A 240 -12.21 -46.80 -34.81
N THR A 241 -11.89 -45.71 -35.50
CA THR A 241 -12.80 -45.03 -36.43
C THR A 241 -12.20 -44.95 -37.81
N GLU A 242 -13.01 -45.30 -38.80
CA GLU A 242 -12.68 -45.20 -40.20
C GLU A 242 -13.63 -44.25 -40.91
N LEU A 243 -13.08 -43.25 -41.61
CA LEU A 243 -13.84 -42.23 -42.34
C LEU A 243 -13.48 -42.32 -43.83
N ARG A 244 -14.46 -42.54 -44.70
CA ARG A 244 -14.27 -42.62 -46.15
C ARG A 244 -15.23 -41.67 -46.86
N ASN A 245 -14.69 -40.78 -47.69
CA ASN A 245 -15.50 -39.81 -48.45
C ASN A 245 -16.42 -38.97 -47.54
N VAL A 246 -15.86 -38.47 -46.42
CA VAL A 246 -16.60 -37.68 -45.43
C VAL A 246 -16.30 -36.21 -45.59
N THR A 247 -17.32 -35.36 -45.52
CA THR A 247 -17.17 -33.89 -45.53
C THR A 247 -17.59 -33.33 -44.18
N ILE A 248 -16.69 -32.60 -43.50
CA ILE A 248 -16.98 -31.86 -42.27
C ILE A 248 -16.76 -30.38 -42.51
N LYS A 249 -17.81 -29.57 -42.39
CA LYS A 249 -17.75 -28.16 -42.78
C LYS A 249 -18.53 -27.17 -41.92
N ASP A 250 -18.11 -25.91 -42.00
CA ASP A 250 -18.82 -24.76 -41.44
C ASP A 250 -19.08 -24.87 -39.92
N GLY A 251 -18.24 -25.63 -39.20
CA GLY A 251 -18.35 -25.90 -37.78
C GLY A 251 -17.43 -25.05 -36.89
N TYR A 252 -17.68 -25.09 -35.59
CA TYR A 252 -16.75 -24.60 -34.55
C TYR A 252 -16.61 -25.67 -33.46
N GLU A 253 -15.40 -26.20 -33.35
CA GLU A 253 -15.03 -27.18 -32.32
C GLU A 253 -13.86 -26.60 -31.53
N LYS A 254 -14.07 -26.34 -30.24
CA LYS A 254 -13.11 -25.59 -29.43
C LYS A 254 -11.70 -26.21 -29.43
N ASN A 255 -11.63 -27.53 -29.30
CA ASN A 255 -10.40 -28.33 -29.32
C ASN A 255 -10.29 -29.16 -30.61
N GLY A 256 -10.84 -28.67 -31.71
CA GLY A 256 -10.75 -29.31 -33.02
C GLY A 256 -11.70 -30.50 -33.21
N ILE A 257 -11.77 -30.97 -34.46
CA ILE A 257 -12.63 -32.08 -34.84
C ILE A 257 -12.14 -33.40 -34.22
N PHE A 258 -10.84 -33.65 -34.19
CA PHE A 258 -10.21 -34.82 -33.58
C PHE A 258 -9.38 -34.39 -32.38
N TYR A 259 -9.80 -34.82 -31.20
CA TYR A 259 -9.15 -34.45 -29.95
C TYR A 259 -8.42 -35.63 -29.32
N PHE A 260 -7.18 -35.42 -28.88
CA PHE A 260 -6.39 -36.44 -28.20
C PHE A 260 -5.81 -35.91 -26.89
N ASN A 261 -6.27 -36.48 -25.78
CA ASN A 261 -5.81 -36.18 -24.43
C ASN A 261 -6.07 -37.37 -23.48
N LYS A 262 -5.04 -37.79 -22.76
CA LYS A 262 -5.08 -38.85 -21.76
C LYS A 262 -6.04 -38.53 -20.61
N ASP A 263 -6.09 -37.27 -20.17
CA ASP A 263 -6.91 -36.87 -19.02
C ASP A 263 -8.42 -36.97 -19.32
N ASP A 264 -8.79 -36.79 -20.59
CA ASP A 264 -10.15 -37.01 -21.09
C ASP A 264 -10.30 -38.43 -21.70
N THR A 265 -9.30 -39.31 -21.54
CA THR A 265 -9.21 -40.66 -22.13
C THR A 265 -9.45 -40.72 -23.65
N SER A 266 -9.26 -39.61 -24.35
CA SER A 266 -9.33 -39.57 -25.81
C SER A 266 -7.96 -39.89 -26.40
N SER A 267 -7.76 -41.11 -26.85
CA SER A 267 -6.49 -41.59 -27.38
C SER A 267 -6.64 -42.73 -28.38
N GLY A 268 -7.70 -42.82 -29.20
CA GLY A 268 -7.92 -43.95 -30.10
C GLY A 268 -7.29 -43.86 -31.49
N MET A 269 -7.70 -44.73 -32.39
CA MET A 269 -7.20 -44.81 -33.77
C MET A 269 -8.18 -44.22 -34.78
N PHE A 270 -7.66 -43.43 -35.73
CA PHE A 270 -8.40 -42.83 -36.83
C PHE A 270 -7.72 -43.09 -38.17
N ASN A 271 -8.48 -43.64 -39.12
CA ASN A 271 -8.07 -43.78 -40.51
C ASN A 271 -9.03 -43.00 -41.40
N ILE A 272 -8.52 -41.98 -42.10
CA ILE A 272 -9.32 -41.03 -42.87
C ILE A 272 -8.90 -41.10 -44.33
N TYR A 273 -9.87 -41.27 -45.23
CA TYR A 273 -9.63 -41.42 -46.67
C TYR A 273 -10.54 -40.49 -47.46
N ASN A 274 -9.98 -39.81 -48.48
CA ASN A 274 -10.71 -39.03 -49.47
C ASN A 274 -11.72 -38.04 -48.85
N SER A 275 -11.38 -37.44 -47.70
CA SER A 275 -12.31 -36.63 -46.91
C SER A 275 -12.00 -35.14 -47.03
N THR A 276 -12.97 -34.28 -46.71
CA THR A 276 -12.85 -32.82 -46.85
C THR A 276 -13.19 -32.10 -45.55
N PHE A 277 -12.30 -31.23 -45.10
CA PHE A 277 -12.47 -30.34 -43.94
C PHE A 277 -12.48 -28.89 -44.42
N LEU A 278 -13.65 -28.24 -44.35
CA LEU A 278 -13.91 -26.95 -44.98
C LEU A 278 -14.47 -25.92 -43.99
N ASN A 279 -13.86 -24.74 -43.88
CA ASN A 279 -14.38 -23.62 -43.06
C ASN A 279 -14.60 -23.97 -41.57
N ASN A 280 -13.78 -24.86 -41.00
CA ASN A 280 -13.90 -25.21 -39.58
C ASN A 280 -13.07 -24.26 -38.72
N ASN A 281 -13.58 -23.96 -37.52
CA ASN A 281 -12.97 -23.02 -36.58
C ASN A 281 -12.65 -23.70 -35.25
N GLY A 282 -11.57 -23.28 -34.58
CA GLY A 282 -11.19 -23.74 -33.23
C GLY A 282 -10.23 -22.79 -32.53
N ILE A 283 -9.81 -23.12 -31.30
CA ILE A 283 -8.85 -22.29 -30.54
C ILE A 283 -7.41 -22.71 -30.80
N LYS A 284 -7.14 -24.02 -30.69
CA LYS A 284 -5.84 -24.66 -30.98
C LYS A 284 -6.12 -25.89 -31.83
N GLY A 285 -5.63 -25.92 -33.07
CA GLY A 285 -5.93 -27.00 -34.00
C GLY A 285 -7.40 -27.02 -34.40
N SER A 286 -7.78 -26.36 -35.50
CA SER A 286 -9.19 -26.34 -35.93
C SER A 286 -9.72 -27.72 -36.32
N VAL A 287 -8.83 -28.63 -36.75
CA VAL A 287 -9.21 -30.00 -37.13
C VAL A 287 -8.61 -31.03 -36.19
N ILE A 288 -7.35 -30.88 -35.77
CA ILE A 288 -6.66 -31.85 -34.92
C ILE A 288 -5.99 -31.15 -33.75
N HIS A 289 -6.23 -31.64 -32.53
CA HIS A 289 -5.60 -31.15 -31.32
C HIS A 289 -5.09 -32.32 -30.49
N ILE A 290 -3.78 -32.37 -30.29
CA ILE A 290 -3.08 -33.41 -29.54
C ILE A 290 -2.33 -32.75 -28.37
N LYS A 291 -2.67 -33.14 -27.13
CA LYS A 291 -2.10 -32.52 -25.93
C LYS A 291 -1.13 -33.43 -25.19
N ASN A 292 -1.64 -34.45 -24.51
CA ASN A 292 -0.84 -35.35 -23.69
C ASN A 292 -1.36 -36.76 -23.91
N VAL A 293 -0.61 -37.61 -24.58
CA VAL A 293 -1.06 -38.97 -24.92
C VAL A 293 0.09 -39.95 -24.81
N LEU A 294 -0.16 -41.13 -24.23
CA LEU A 294 0.85 -42.18 -24.18
C LEU A 294 1.17 -42.69 -25.59
N GLU A 295 2.45 -42.94 -25.86
CA GLU A 295 3.00 -43.23 -27.21
C GLU A 295 2.25 -44.33 -27.97
N THR A 296 1.89 -45.43 -27.30
CA THR A 296 1.21 -46.57 -27.94
C THR A 296 -0.27 -46.35 -28.17
N ASN A 297 -0.82 -45.24 -27.68
CA ASN A 297 -2.25 -45.21 -27.46
C ASN A 297 -3.04 -44.78 -28.68
N TYR A 298 -2.54 -43.82 -29.45
CA TYR A 298 -3.27 -43.17 -30.54
C TYR A 298 -2.56 -43.29 -31.88
N ARG A 299 -3.34 -43.22 -32.96
CA ARG A 299 -2.82 -43.15 -34.33
C ARG A 299 -3.80 -42.38 -35.21
N LEU A 300 -3.30 -41.49 -36.06
CA LEU A 300 -4.09 -40.73 -37.01
C LEU A 300 -3.44 -40.80 -38.39
N THR A 301 -4.09 -41.50 -39.31
CA THR A 301 -3.62 -41.61 -40.70
C THR A 301 -4.63 -40.94 -41.62
N ILE A 302 -4.21 -39.94 -42.39
CA ILE A 302 -5.08 -39.17 -43.28
C ILE A 302 -4.56 -39.25 -44.71
N ASN A 303 -5.37 -39.80 -45.60
CA ASN A 303 -5.00 -40.08 -46.99
C ASN A 303 -5.87 -39.28 -47.95
N ASN A 304 -5.25 -38.67 -48.97
CA ASN A 304 -5.92 -38.02 -50.11
C ASN A 304 -7.04 -37.04 -49.70
N SER A 305 -6.87 -36.34 -48.58
CA SER A 305 -7.91 -35.50 -47.99
C SER A 305 -7.60 -34.01 -48.18
N THR A 306 -8.62 -33.16 -48.14
CA THR A 306 -8.50 -31.71 -48.40
C THR A 306 -8.85 -30.89 -47.16
N PHE A 307 -8.00 -29.91 -46.84
CA PHE A 307 -8.15 -28.96 -45.74
C PHE A 307 -8.19 -27.56 -46.32
N TYR A 308 -9.38 -26.96 -46.37
CA TYR A 308 -9.61 -25.68 -47.01
C TYR A 308 -10.21 -24.67 -46.03
N ASN A 309 -9.58 -23.50 -45.92
CA ASN A 309 -10.12 -22.36 -45.17
C ASN A 309 -10.45 -22.67 -43.70
N ASN A 310 -9.68 -23.53 -43.04
CA ASN A 310 -9.86 -23.79 -41.61
C ASN A 310 -9.04 -22.78 -40.79
N HIS A 311 -9.59 -22.35 -39.67
CA HIS A 311 -9.04 -21.25 -38.86
C HIS A 311 -8.91 -21.64 -37.39
N SER A 312 -7.73 -21.41 -36.83
CA SER A 312 -7.45 -21.54 -35.40
C SER A 312 -7.15 -20.15 -34.83
N SER A 313 -7.76 -19.77 -33.71
CA SER A 313 -7.55 -18.43 -33.15
C SER A 313 -6.14 -18.22 -32.57
N MET A 314 -5.45 -19.30 -32.17
CA MET A 314 -4.10 -19.22 -31.59
C MET A 314 -3.10 -20.06 -32.40
N TYR A 315 -3.04 -21.36 -32.17
CA TYR A 315 -1.95 -22.21 -32.65
C TYR A 315 -2.46 -23.28 -33.60
N GLY A 316 -1.72 -23.57 -34.67
CA GLY A 316 -1.98 -24.70 -35.56
C GLY A 316 -3.30 -24.56 -36.33
N GLY A 317 -3.27 -23.99 -37.53
CA GLY A 317 -4.48 -23.72 -38.30
C GLY A 317 -5.23 -25.00 -38.68
N VAL A 318 -4.53 -26.12 -38.89
CA VAL A 318 -5.13 -27.45 -39.06
C VAL A 318 -4.83 -28.35 -37.86
N ILE A 319 -3.55 -28.47 -37.49
CA ILE A 319 -3.08 -29.36 -36.42
C ILE A 319 -2.29 -28.58 -35.38
N TYR A 320 -2.65 -28.80 -34.12
CA TYR A 320 -1.87 -28.42 -32.96
C TYR A 320 -1.46 -29.68 -32.21
N SER A 321 -0.16 -29.87 -32.00
CA SER A 321 0.37 -30.94 -31.17
C SER A 321 1.48 -30.45 -30.26
N VAL A 322 1.42 -30.84 -29.00
CA VAL A 322 2.54 -30.69 -28.05
C VAL A 322 3.07 -32.05 -27.55
N GLU A 323 2.75 -33.12 -28.28
CA GLU A 323 3.18 -34.48 -27.96
C GLU A 323 4.46 -34.88 -28.73
N SER A 324 5.43 -35.41 -27.99
CA SER A 324 6.77 -35.76 -28.47
C SER A 324 6.80 -36.80 -29.60
N ASN A 325 5.84 -37.73 -29.61
CA ASN A 325 5.79 -38.86 -30.56
C ASN A 325 4.81 -38.63 -31.73
N THR A 326 4.39 -37.38 -31.96
CA THR A 326 3.43 -37.05 -33.02
C THR A 326 3.93 -37.48 -34.40
N ASN A 327 5.22 -37.35 -34.68
CA ASN A 327 5.87 -37.83 -35.90
C ASN A 327 5.70 -39.34 -36.17
N LYS A 328 5.58 -40.19 -35.15
CA LYS A 328 5.38 -41.64 -35.32
C LYS A 328 3.92 -41.99 -35.59
N ASN A 329 3.00 -41.22 -35.03
CA ASN A 329 1.58 -41.59 -34.92
C ASN A 329 0.66 -40.81 -35.87
N VAL A 330 1.11 -39.66 -36.39
CA VAL A 330 0.30 -38.79 -37.25
C VAL A 330 0.91 -38.68 -38.63
N HIS A 331 0.16 -39.14 -39.63
CA HIS A 331 0.58 -39.19 -41.03
C HIS A 331 -0.45 -38.52 -41.93
N PHE A 332 0.01 -37.58 -42.75
CA PHE A 332 -0.74 -36.95 -43.83
C PHE A 332 -0.17 -37.38 -45.17
N ASP A 333 -0.89 -38.26 -45.87
CA ASP A 333 -0.46 -38.82 -47.13
C ASP A 333 -1.28 -38.19 -48.28
N ASN A 334 -0.60 -37.50 -49.19
CA ASN A 334 -1.17 -36.87 -50.39
C ASN A 334 -2.36 -35.94 -50.11
N CYS A 335 -2.33 -35.24 -48.98
CA CYS A 335 -3.36 -34.29 -48.59
C CYS A 335 -3.18 -32.91 -49.27
N LYS A 336 -4.24 -32.11 -49.34
CA LYS A 336 -4.21 -30.74 -49.92
C LYS A 336 -4.53 -29.72 -48.85
N PHE A 337 -3.69 -28.69 -48.71
CA PHE A 337 -3.87 -27.62 -47.73
C PHE A 337 -3.97 -26.27 -48.45
N LYS A 338 -5.04 -25.50 -48.18
CA LYS A 338 -5.22 -24.19 -48.81
C LYS A 338 -5.98 -23.23 -47.90
N ASN A 339 -5.44 -22.01 -47.77
CA ASN A 339 -6.04 -20.91 -47.01
C ASN A 339 -6.32 -21.22 -45.52
N ASN A 340 -5.57 -22.15 -44.90
CA ASN A 340 -5.69 -22.38 -43.47
C ASN A 340 -4.92 -21.29 -42.72
N THR A 341 -5.40 -20.89 -41.53
CA THR A 341 -4.85 -19.73 -40.81
C THR A 341 -4.78 -19.95 -39.30
N ALA A 342 -3.74 -19.41 -38.66
CA ALA A 342 -3.56 -19.33 -37.22
C ALA A 342 -2.67 -18.13 -36.84
N GLN A 343 -2.59 -17.78 -35.55
CA GLN A 343 -1.59 -16.80 -35.07
C GLN A 343 -0.18 -17.36 -35.29
N TYR A 344 0.05 -18.62 -34.91
CA TYR A 344 1.31 -19.33 -35.15
C TYR A 344 1.05 -20.70 -35.79
N GLY A 345 1.69 -20.94 -36.94
CA GLY A 345 1.57 -22.19 -37.70
C GLY A 345 0.21 -22.32 -38.38
N ASN A 346 0.01 -21.65 -39.52
CA ASN A 346 -1.18 -21.71 -40.37
C ASN A 346 -1.58 -23.13 -40.77
N LEU A 347 -0.63 -24.06 -40.84
CA LEU A 347 -0.86 -25.48 -41.05
C LEU A 347 -0.68 -26.26 -39.74
N ALA A 348 0.53 -26.24 -39.19
CA ALA A 348 0.91 -27.09 -38.07
C ALA A 348 1.65 -26.31 -36.98
N TYR A 349 1.30 -26.61 -35.72
CA TYR A 349 2.06 -26.24 -34.55
C TYR A 349 2.51 -27.51 -33.82
N SER A 350 3.80 -27.63 -33.53
CA SER A 350 4.39 -28.85 -32.94
C SER A 350 5.19 -28.56 -31.66
N LEU A 351 5.51 -29.58 -30.85
CA LEU A 351 6.36 -29.40 -29.67
C LEU A 351 7.77 -28.96 -30.04
N ASN A 352 8.31 -29.53 -31.11
CA ASN A 352 9.60 -29.20 -31.73
C ASN A 352 9.65 -29.80 -33.15
N GLU A 353 10.65 -29.43 -33.94
CA GLU A 353 10.82 -29.94 -35.31
C GLU A 353 10.84 -31.48 -35.39
N ASN A 354 11.46 -32.17 -34.42
CA ASN A 354 11.52 -33.64 -34.41
C ASN A 354 10.18 -34.31 -34.15
N SER A 355 9.25 -33.61 -33.49
CA SER A 355 7.91 -34.11 -33.16
C SER A 355 6.88 -33.80 -34.25
N GLU A 356 7.25 -33.11 -35.34
CA GLU A 356 6.29 -32.73 -36.37
C GLU A 356 5.56 -33.92 -37.00
N PRO A 357 4.25 -33.79 -37.31
CA PRO A 357 3.53 -34.82 -38.04
C PRO A 357 4.17 -35.07 -39.41
N ILE A 358 4.13 -36.31 -39.89
CA ILE A 358 4.73 -36.68 -41.18
C ILE A 358 3.79 -36.25 -42.31
N PHE A 359 4.32 -35.48 -43.26
CA PHE A 359 3.64 -35.11 -44.49
C PHE A 359 4.31 -35.78 -45.68
N THR A 360 3.60 -36.72 -46.31
CA THR A 360 4.06 -37.45 -47.48
C THR A 360 3.31 -36.95 -48.71
N PHE A 361 4.04 -36.62 -49.78
CA PHE A 361 3.46 -36.24 -51.07
C PHE A 361 4.08 -37.05 -52.20
N ASN A 362 3.31 -37.31 -53.25
CA ASN A 362 3.81 -37.94 -54.48
C ASN A 362 4.87 -37.07 -55.19
N ASP A 363 4.81 -35.75 -55.02
CA ASP A 363 5.77 -34.78 -55.54
C ASP A 363 6.50 -34.09 -54.39
N SER A 364 7.83 -34.23 -54.36
CA SER A 364 8.68 -33.67 -53.30
C SER A 364 8.67 -32.13 -53.27
N GLN A 365 8.30 -31.47 -54.37
CA GLN A 365 8.23 -30.00 -54.43
C GLN A 365 7.14 -29.45 -53.50
N THR A 366 6.02 -30.15 -53.35
CA THR A 366 4.87 -29.68 -52.56
C THR A 366 5.24 -29.47 -51.09
N LEU A 367 6.04 -30.37 -50.50
CA LEU A 367 6.50 -30.22 -49.12
C LEU A 367 7.45 -29.03 -48.95
N GLN A 368 8.32 -28.79 -49.93
CA GLN A 368 9.25 -27.65 -49.91
C GLN A 368 8.50 -26.32 -50.03
N ASP A 369 7.49 -26.27 -50.89
CA ASP A 369 6.63 -25.08 -51.04
C ASP A 369 5.84 -24.79 -49.75
N LEU A 370 5.37 -25.82 -49.05
CA LEU A 370 4.72 -25.66 -47.75
C LEU A 370 5.69 -25.17 -46.67
N LYS A 371 6.90 -25.76 -46.57
CA LYS A 371 7.90 -25.37 -45.56
C LYS A 371 8.49 -23.98 -45.82
N SER A 372 8.54 -23.52 -47.07
CA SER A 372 8.97 -22.15 -47.41
C SER A 372 7.88 -21.09 -47.23
N GLY A 373 6.63 -21.49 -47.02
CA GLY A 373 5.53 -20.58 -46.76
C GLY A 373 5.67 -19.87 -45.40
N SER A 374 5.48 -18.56 -45.40
CA SER A 374 5.52 -17.76 -44.17
C SER A 374 4.48 -18.22 -43.15
N ASN A 375 4.90 -18.45 -41.91
CA ASN A 375 4.07 -18.88 -40.79
C ASN A 375 3.25 -20.16 -41.09
N MET A 376 3.71 -21.05 -41.97
CA MET A 376 3.02 -22.32 -42.24
C MET A 376 3.21 -23.32 -41.11
N PHE A 377 4.42 -23.40 -40.60
CA PHE A 377 4.82 -24.23 -39.47
C PHE A 377 5.30 -23.31 -38.34
N ALA A 378 5.01 -23.72 -37.11
CA ALA A 378 5.54 -23.10 -35.91
C ALA A 378 5.79 -24.20 -34.87
N SER A 379 6.68 -23.94 -33.92
CA SER A 379 6.87 -24.86 -32.79
C SER A 379 6.73 -24.17 -31.44
N ASN A 380 6.73 -24.97 -30.38
CA ASN A 380 6.89 -24.46 -29.03
C ASN A 380 8.21 -23.67 -28.94
N PRO A 381 8.29 -22.62 -28.10
CA PRO A 381 9.54 -21.92 -27.90
C PRO A 381 10.66 -22.89 -27.55
N THR A 382 11.84 -22.69 -28.15
CA THR A 382 13.01 -23.53 -27.96
C THR A 382 14.13 -22.81 -27.25
N GLU A 383 14.21 -21.48 -27.40
CA GLU A 383 15.20 -20.66 -26.72
C GLU A 383 14.70 -19.26 -26.34
N LEU A 384 15.28 -18.75 -25.25
CA LEU A 384 15.21 -17.35 -24.81
C LEU A 384 16.49 -16.63 -25.25
N ILE A 385 16.36 -15.55 -26.01
CA ILE A 385 17.49 -14.78 -26.56
C ILE A 385 17.40 -13.32 -26.09
N ILE A 386 18.54 -12.69 -25.82
CA ILE A 386 18.62 -11.25 -25.56
C ILE A 386 18.51 -10.49 -26.89
N ASN A 387 17.59 -9.53 -26.97
CA ASN A 387 17.40 -8.71 -28.17
C ASN A 387 18.65 -7.86 -28.48
N ASN A 388 18.92 -7.58 -29.75
CA ASN A 388 19.99 -6.68 -30.17
C ASN A 388 19.79 -5.23 -29.68
N ASP A 389 18.53 -4.79 -29.50
CA ASP A 389 18.20 -3.45 -28.99
C ASP A 389 18.32 -3.34 -27.45
N SER A 390 18.71 -4.43 -26.78
CA SER A 390 18.87 -4.44 -25.33
C SER A 390 20.16 -3.72 -24.89
N TYR A 391 20.19 -3.30 -23.62
CA TYR A 391 21.41 -2.84 -23.00
C TYR A 391 22.35 -4.01 -22.68
N PHE A 392 23.59 -3.92 -23.18
CA PHE A 392 24.64 -4.88 -22.85
C PHE A 392 25.46 -4.37 -21.67
N LEU A 393 25.44 -5.11 -20.57
CA LEU A 393 26.18 -4.79 -19.35
C LEU A 393 27.66 -5.15 -19.55
N ASP A 394 28.52 -4.14 -19.76
CA ASP A 394 29.97 -4.38 -19.91
C ASP A 394 30.70 -4.35 -18.55
N SER A 395 30.65 -3.20 -17.86
CA SER A 395 31.35 -3.03 -16.58
C SER A 395 30.61 -2.07 -15.65
N ILE A 396 30.61 -2.37 -14.36
CA ILE A 396 29.94 -1.59 -13.30
C ILE A 396 30.80 -1.49 -12.05
N LEU A 397 30.48 -0.53 -11.18
CA LEU A 397 30.97 -0.52 -9.80
C LEU A 397 30.00 -1.27 -8.90
N SER A 398 30.53 -1.89 -7.83
CA SER A 398 29.70 -2.51 -6.80
C SER A 398 28.77 -1.47 -6.17
N GLY A 399 27.46 -1.69 -6.17
CA GLY A 399 26.45 -0.73 -5.71
C GLY A 399 25.85 0.17 -6.79
N ASP A 400 26.22 -0.02 -8.07
CA ASP A 400 25.56 0.68 -9.17
C ASP A 400 24.15 0.14 -9.44
N THR A 401 23.26 1.01 -9.92
CA THR A 401 21.94 0.64 -10.42
C THR A 401 21.87 0.89 -11.92
N VAL A 402 21.72 -0.18 -12.69
CA VAL A 402 21.52 -0.16 -14.14
C VAL A 402 20.04 0.14 -14.40
N ASN A 403 19.76 1.32 -14.94
CA ASN A 403 18.38 1.76 -15.22
C ASN A 403 17.94 1.42 -16.65
N GLU A 404 18.89 1.09 -17.51
CA GLU A 404 18.68 0.63 -18.87
C GLU A 404 17.98 -0.74 -18.88
N THR A 405 17.25 -1.02 -19.96
CA THR A 405 16.40 -2.20 -20.05
C THR A 405 17.09 -3.34 -20.80
N ILE A 406 17.13 -4.52 -20.20
CA ILE A 406 17.51 -5.77 -20.86
C ILE A 406 16.22 -6.46 -21.34
N ILE A 407 16.19 -6.85 -22.62
CA ILE A 407 15.01 -7.37 -23.30
C ILE A 407 15.27 -8.82 -23.68
N GLY A 408 14.50 -9.75 -23.11
CA GLY A 408 14.52 -11.17 -23.49
C GLY A 408 13.32 -11.54 -24.35
N ASN A 409 13.55 -12.10 -25.53
CA ASN A 409 12.51 -12.60 -26.44
C ASN A 409 12.62 -14.12 -26.60
N ILE A 410 11.49 -14.77 -26.91
CA ILE A 410 11.43 -16.22 -27.16
C ILE A 410 11.27 -16.51 -28.64
N TYR A 411 11.99 -17.54 -29.09
CA TYR A 411 11.98 -18.00 -30.48
C TYR A 411 11.69 -19.50 -30.55
N ASP A 412 11.06 -19.92 -31.64
CA ASP A 412 10.80 -21.32 -31.97
C ASP A 412 11.89 -21.92 -32.89
N ASP A 413 11.75 -23.19 -33.28
CA ASP A 413 12.71 -23.89 -34.17
C ASP A 413 12.81 -23.24 -35.57
N TYR A 414 11.82 -22.44 -35.94
CA TYR A 414 11.75 -21.74 -37.21
C TYR A 414 12.29 -20.31 -37.14
N ASN A 415 12.94 -19.93 -36.03
CA ASN A 415 13.40 -18.58 -35.72
C ASN A 415 12.27 -17.53 -35.75
N SER A 416 11.03 -17.94 -35.52
CA SER A 416 9.89 -17.04 -35.41
C SER A 416 9.77 -16.55 -33.97
N GLN A 417 9.66 -15.23 -33.79
CA GLN A 417 9.45 -14.64 -32.47
C GLN A 417 8.02 -14.90 -31.98
N LEU A 418 7.90 -15.42 -30.76
CA LEU A 418 6.61 -15.73 -30.14
C LEU A 418 6.23 -14.66 -29.09
N SER A 419 4.93 -14.52 -28.87
CA SER A 419 4.36 -13.59 -27.88
C SER A 419 3.92 -14.33 -26.62
N PHE A 420 4.29 -13.80 -25.46
CA PHE A 420 3.81 -14.22 -24.14
C PHE A 420 2.33 -13.88 -23.88
N GLY A 421 1.73 -13.00 -24.68
CA GLY A 421 0.34 -12.60 -24.58
C GLY A 421 0.12 -11.33 -23.75
N ASN A 422 -1.06 -10.72 -23.92
CA ASN A 422 -1.40 -9.44 -23.30
C ASN A 422 -2.07 -9.63 -21.94
N ILE A 423 -1.77 -8.75 -20.98
CA ILE A 423 -2.30 -8.82 -19.61
C ILE A 423 -3.83 -8.76 -19.53
N ASN A 424 -4.50 -8.14 -20.51
CA ASN A 424 -5.97 -8.06 -20.54
C ASN A 424 -6.63 -9.39 -20.91
N THR A 425 -5.88 -10.30 -21.54
CA THR A 425 -6.38 -11.57 -22.06
C THR A 425 -5.88 -12.80 -21.29
N LEU A 426 -4.76 -12.66 -20.57
CA LEU A 426 -4.13 -13.77 -19.87
C LEU A 426 -4.79 -14.06 -18.52
N ASN A 427 -4.93 -15.36 -18.20
CA ASN A 427 -5.21 -15.79 -16.84
C ASN A 427 -3.93 -15.80 -15.99
N MET A 428 -4.06 -15.76 -14.66
CA MET A 428 -2.91 -15.75 -13.74
C MET A 428 -1.94 -16.92 -13.96
N ASP A 429 -2.47 -18.10 -14.31
CA ASP A 429 -1.67 -19.31 -14.53
C ASP A 429 -0.91 -19.30 -15.87
N GLU A 430 -1.24 -18.37 -16.77
CA GLU A 430 -0.63 -18.24 -18.10
C GLU A 430 0.53 -17.22 -18.12
N ILE A 431 0.77 -16.51 -17.01
CA ILE A 431 1.87 -15.54 -16.88
C ILE A 431 3.21 -16.26 -16.73
N VAL A 432 4.18 -15.85 -17.54
CA VAL A 432 5.55 -16.34 -17.51
C VAL A 432 6.37 -15.52 -16.51
N PHE A 433 6.96 -16.17 -15.52
CA PHE A 433 7.84 -15.56 -14.53
C PHE A 433 9.30 -15.93 -14.80
N TYR A 434 10.22 -15.01 -14.50
CA TYR A 434 11.66 -15.23 -14.60
C TYR A 434 12.38 -14.83 -13.31
N GLU A 435 13.59 -15.35 -13.14
CA GLU A 435 14.51 -15.05 -12.04
C GLU A 435 15.86 -14.60 -12.60
N ILE A 436 16.43 -13.61 -11.94
CA ILE A 436 17.74 -13.03 -12.24
C ILE A 436 18.69 -13.46 -11.13
N SER A 437 19.85 -13.97 -11.51
CA SER A 437 20.90 -14.40 -10.59
C SER A 437 22.27 -14.06 -11.17
N ILE A 438 23.28 -13.90 -10.32
CA ILE A 438 24.66 -13.73 -10.75
C ILE A 438 25.43 -15.01 -10.44
N LYS A 439 26.21 -15.49 -11.40
CA LYS A 439 27.16 -16.58 -11.23
C LYS A 439 28.57 -16.04 -11.30
N ASN A 440 29.42 -16.51 -10.40
CA ASN A 440 30.86 -16.27 -10.47
C ASN A 440 31.47 -17.27 -11.46
N ASN A 441 32.25 -16.77 -12.41
CA ASN A 441 32.94 -17.58 -13.40
C ASN A 441 34.30 -18.10 -12.90
N GLU A 442 34.81 -17.56 -11.80
CA GLU A 442 36.06 -17.94 -11.18
C GLU A 442 35.81 -18.75 -9.88
N GLU A 443 36.64 -19.77 -9.60
CA GLU A 443 36.60 -20.57 -8.36
C GLU A 443 37.05 -19.79 -7.09
N SER A 444 37.10 -18.46 -7.17
CA SER A 444 37.48 -17.58 -6.06
C SER A 444 36.32 -17.35 -5.10
N SER A 445 36.64 -17.01 -3.83
CA SER A 445 35.66 -16.71 -2.77
C SER A 445 34.84 -15.43 -2.98
N ASN A 446 34.92 -14.84 -4.18
CA ASN A 446 34.30 -13.57 -4.50
C ASN A 446 32.78 -13.75 -4.62
N GLN A 447 32.03 -12.86 -3.97
CA GLN A 447 30.57 -12.91 -3.93
C GLN A 447 29.99 -11.72 -4.70
N ALA A 448 28.95 -11.95 -5.49
CA ALA A 448 28.16 -10.90 -6.14
C ALA A 448 26.69 -11.30 -6.15
N GLU A 449 25.82 -10.33 -5.90
CA GLU A 449 24.38 -10.53 -5.82
C GLU A 449 23.61 -9.32 -6.37
N VAL A 450 22.43 -9.60 -6.93
CA VAL A 450 21.47 -8.56 -7.32
C VAL A 450 20.60 -8.24 -6.11
N ILE A 451 20.62 -6.99 -5.66
CA ILE A 451 19.85 -6.52 -4.53
C ILE A 451 18.51 -5.94 -5.01
N GLY A 452 17.40 -6.33 -4.38
CA GLY A 452 16.06 -5.85 -4.71
C GLY A 452 15.21 -6.86 -5.46
N GLN A 453 14.56 -6.45 -6.56
CA GLN A 453 13.65 -7.31 -7.30
C GLN A 453 14.41 -8.24 -8.26
N THR A 454 14.64 -9.48 -7.83
CA THR A 454 15.29 -10.53 -8.63
C THR A 454 14.32 -11.38 -9.45
N LYS A 455 13.01 -11.19 -9.27
CA LYS A 455 11.96 -11.93 -9.98
C LYS A 455 11.02 -10.98 -10.71
N GLY A 456 10.72 -11.29 -11.95
CA GLY A 456 9.81 -10.52 -12.79
C GLY A 456 8.92 -11.42 -13.62
N TYR A 457 8.19 -10.82 -14.55
CA TYR A 457 7.28 -11.50 -15.45
C TYR A 457 7.42 -10.96 -16.87
N CYS A 458 7.05 -11.77 -17.85
CA CYS A 458 7.08 -11.42 -19.27
C CYS A 458 5.66 -11.13 -19.76
N LEU A 459 5.52 -10.12 -20.62
CA LEU A 459 4.25 -9.74 -21.24
C LEU A 459 4.48 -9.42 -22.71
N ASP A 460 3.39 -9.47 -23.48
CA ASP A 460 3.36 -9.15 -24.89
C ASP A 460 4.42 -9.94 -25.65
N ASP A 461 5.52 -9.35 -26.10
CA ASP A 461 6.56 -10.00 -26.89
C ASP A 461 7.89 -10.15 -26.15
N ALA A 462 8.03 -9.67 -24.91
CA ALA A 462 9.31 -9.64 -24.20
C ALA A 462 9.25 -9.78 -22.66
N CYS A 463 10.36 -10.24 -22.10
CA CYS A 463 10.70 -10.10 -20.68
C CYS A 463 11.54 -8.83 -20.51
N LEU A 464 10.99 -7.81 -19.86
CA LEU A 464 11.67 -6.53 -19.63
C LEU A 464 12.30 -6.52 -18.24
N ILE A 465 13.62 -6.34 -18.20
CA ILE A 465 14.40 -6.31 -16.98
C ILE A 465 15.00 -4.92 -16.81
N ASN A 466 14.66 -4.28 -15.69
CA ASN A 466 14.96 -2.88 -15.43
C ASN A 466 15.45 -2.73 -13.98
N ASN A 467 16.18 -1.66 -13.70
CA ASN A 467 16.61 -1.26 -12.35
C ASN A 467 17.40 -2.37 -11.64
N LEU A 468 18.40 -2.93 -12.33
CA LEU A 468 19.29 -3.94 -11.76
C LEU A 468 20.29 -3.27 -10.83
N HIS A 469 20.16 -3.50 -9.54
CA HIS A 469 21.11 -3.04 -8.53
C HIS A 469 22.04 -4.19 -8.13
N VAL A 470 23.33 -4.05 -8.40
CA VAL A 470 24.30 -5.15 -8.28
C VAL A 470 25.38 -4.79 -7.27
N VAL A 471 25.64 -5.69 -6.32
CA VAL A 471 26.69 -5.52 -5.30
C VAL A 471 27.60 -6.74 -5.34
N GLY A 472 28.91 -6.55 -5.43
CA GLY A 472 29.86 -7.66 -5.52
C GLY A 472 31.31 -7.26 -5.32
N ASP A 473 32.16 -8.25 -5.07
CA ASP A 473 33.62 -8.06 -5.08
C ASP A 473 34.11 -7.79 -6.53
N PRO A 474 35.27 -7.14 -6.73
CA PRO A 474 35.81 -6.94 -8.06
C PRO A 474 36.14 -8.28 -8.75
N GLY A 475 35.71 -8.46 -9.99
CA GLY A 475 35.89 -9.72 -10.73
C GLY A 475 35.00 -9.85 -11.96
N HIS A 476 35.10 -11.00 -12.62
CA HIS A 476 34.34 -11.37 -13.81
C HIS A 476 33.12 -12.23 -13.44
N TYR A 477 31.92 -11.77 -13.81
CA TYR A 477 30.66 -12.40 -13.44
C TYR A 477 29.74 -12.61 -14.64
N THR A 478 28.80 -13.54 -14.50
CA THR A 478 27.73 -13.76 -15.47
C THR A 478 26.37 -13.49 -14.84
N LEU A 479 25.62 -12.55 -15.41
CA LEU A 479 24.21 -12.35 -15.13
C LEU A 479 23.41 -13.44 -15.86
N LEU A 480 22.63 -14.21 -15.11
CA LEU A 480 21.78 -15.28 -15.61
C LEU A 480 20.30 -14.92 -15.42
N ILE A 481 19.56 -14.86 -16.51
CA ILE A 481 18.11 -14.68 -16.54
C ILE A 481 17.50 -16.03 -16.89
N LYS A 482 16.65 -16.59 -16.03
CA LYS A 482 16.06 -17.92 -16.19
C LYS A 482 14.55 -17.88 -16.02
N LEU A 483 13.81 -18.49 -16.94
CA LEU A 483 12.36 -18.67 -16.80
C LEU A 483 12.06 -19.69 -15.68
N LEU A 484 11.18 -19.29 -14.77
CA LEU A 484 10.65 -20.12 -13.68
C LEU A 484 9.38 -20.87 -14.10
N THR A 485 8.49 -20.19 -14.83
CA THR A 485 7.25 -20.76 -15.39
C THR A 485 7.25 -20.61 -16.91
N PHE A 486 6.36 -21.33 -17.61
CA PHE A 486 6.27 -21.34 -19.08
C PHE A 486 4.90 -20.89 -19.60
N GLY A 487 3.97 -20.54 -18.71
CA GLY A 487 2.66 -20.02 -19.08
C GLY A 487 1.89 -20.94 -20.02
N ALA A 488 1.47 -20.41 -21.17
CA ALA A 488 0.75 -21.15 -22.20
C ALA A 488 1.62 -22.15 -23.01
N PHE A 489 2.94 -22.13 -22.82
CA PHE A 489 3.90 -22.95 -23.55
C PHE A 489 4.32 -24.21 -22.78
N SER A 490 4.77 -25.21 -23.52
CA SER A 490 5.44 -26.37 -22.95
C SER A 490 6.85 -26.01 -22.47
N LYS A 491 7.35 -26.72 -21.46
CA LYS A 491 8.71 -26.54 -20.95
C LYS A 491 9.76 -26.85 -22.03
N PHE A 492 10.75 -25.96 -22.18
CA PHE A 492 11.87 -26.11 -23.12
C PHE A 492 13.23 -25.97 -22.42
N GLU A 493 14.30 -26.50 -23.04
CA GLU A 493 15.61 -26.64 -22.38
C GLU A 493 16.41 -25.33 -22.29
N LYS A 494 16.51 -24.55 -23.38
CA LYS A 494 17.24 -23.28 -23.40
C LYS A 494 16.38 -22.14 -22.86
N ASN A 495 15.86 -22.32 -21.65
CA ASN A 495 14.98 -21.37 -20.97
C ASN A 495 15.71 -20.29 -20.15
N HIS A 496 17.00 -20.09 -20.43
CA HIS A 496 17.82 -19.11 -19.75
C HIS A 496 18.76 -18.45 -20.73
N VAL A 497 19.11 -17.20 -20.43
CA VAL A 497 20.10 -16.43 -21.17
C VAL A 497 21.10 -15.83 -20.19
N SER A 498 22.34 -15.72 -20.62
CA SER A 498 23.45 -15.25 -19.81
C SER A 498 24.21 -14.12 -20.49
N MET A 499 24.73 -13.21 -19.68
CA MET A 499 25.50 -12.04 -20.08
C MET A 499 26.69 -11.88 -19.14
N ASP A 500 27.89 -11.77 -19.70
CA ASP A 500 29.11 -11.58 -18.92
C ASP A 500 29.37 -10.09 -18.70
N PHE A 501 29.81 -9.73 -17.49
CA PHE A 501 30.14 -8.35 -17.10
C PHE A 501 31.19 -8.30 -16.00
N ASP A 502 31.83 -7.14 -15.85
CA ASP A 502 32.91 -6.92 -14.90
C ASP A 502 32.50 -6.00 -13.76
N ILE A 503 32.80 -6.40 -12.52
CA ILE A 503 32.75 -5.49 -11.36
C ILE A 503 34.14 -4.89 -11.17
N LEU A 504 34.25 -3.58 -11.34
CA LEU A 504 35.52 -2.85 -11.24
C LEU A 504 35.91 -2.56 -9.79
N ALA A 505 37.21 -2.43 -9.54
CA ALA A 505 37.73 -2.02 -8.24
C ALA A 505 37.32 -0.57 -7.90
N CYS A 506 36.94 -0.33 -6.64
CA CYS A 506 36.51 0.98 -6.17
C CYS A 506 37.69 1.98 -6.05
N ASP A 507 37.58 3.15 -6.67
CA ASP A 507 38.53 4.25 -6.49
C ASP A 507 38.24 5.00 -5.17
N GLU A 508 38.90 4.56 -4.09
CA GLU A 508 38.75 5.15 -2.74
C GLU A 508 39.18 6.63 -2.63
N SER A 509 39.79 7.21 -3.68
CA SER A 509 40.07 8.65 -3.72
C SER A 509 38.82 9.50 -3.99
N LYS A 510 37.78 8.91 -4.57
CA LYS A 510 36.52 9.57 -4.97
C LYS A 510 35.29 8.95 -4.35
N TYR A 511 35.32 7.65 -4.07
CA TYR A 511 34.19 6.86 -3.59
C TYR A 511 34.46 6.27 -2.21
N ILE A 512 33.39 5.93 -1.48
CA ILE A 512 33.47 5.24 -0.19
C ILE A 512 33.17 3.76 -0.45
N PHE A 513 34.05 2.87 0.02
CA PHE A 513 33.89 1.42 -0.10
C PHE A 513 33.54 0.77 1.25
N GLN A 514 32.25 0.60 1.52
CA GLN A 514 31.76 0.02 2.78
C GLN A 514 30.46 -0.77 2.62
N VAL A 515 30.15 -1.61 3.60
CA VAL A 515 28.89 -2.36 3.63
C VAL A 515 27.73 -1.38 3.81
N LYS A 516 26.81 -1.35 2.83
CA LYS A 516 25.67 -0.44 2.79
C LYS A 516 24.35 -1.18 2.62
N GLU A 517 24.19 -1.93 1.53
CA GLU A 517 22.94 -2.62 1.21
C GLU A 517 22.91 -4.12 1.53
N HIS A 518 24.08 -4.75 1.74
CA HIS A 518 24.20 -6.19 2.01
C HIS A 518 24.72 -6.47 3.44
N GLU A 519 24.63 -7.71 3.94
CA GLU A 519 25.16 -8.05 5.28
C GLU A 519 26.70 -8.14 5.32
N SER A 520 27.32 -8.54 4.20
CA SER A 520 28.76 -8.84 4.11
C SER A 520 29.50 -8.21 2.94
N ILE A 521 28.81 -7.80 1.88
CA ILE A 521 29.43 -7.32 0.63
C ILE A 521 29.45 -5.79 0.65
N LYS A 522 30.58 -5.20 0.25
CA LYS A 522 30.78 -3.75 0.26
C LYS A 522 30.29 -3.11 -1.05
N SER A 523 29.61 -1.98 -0.93
CA SER A 523 29.23 -1.11 -2.05
C SER A 523 30.25 0.01 -2.19
N CYS A 524 30.55 0.40 -3.43
CA CYS A 524 31.35 1.55 -3.83
C CYS A 524 30.41 2.69 -4.24
N TYR A 525 30.27 3.73 -3.43
CA TYR A 525 29.32 4.80 -3.73
C TYR A 525 29.86 6.18 -3.38
N MET A 526 29.30 7.20 -4.02
CA MET A 526 29.58 8.60 -3.68
C MET A 526 28.60 9.05 -2.58
N PRO A 527 29.07 9.63 -1.46
CA PRO A 527 28.18 10.03 -0.39
C PRO A 527 27.18 11.09 -0.87
N THR A 528 25.90 10.85 -0.58
CA THR A 528 24.80 11.76 -0.93
C THR A 528 24.08 12.22 0.32
N CYS A 529 24.02 13.54 0.52
CA CYS A 529 23.19 14.14 1.56
C CYS A 529 21.92 14.67 0.89
N SER A 530 20.81 13.98 1.10
CA SER A 530 19.49 14.33 0.53
C SER A 530 19.03 15.75 0.91
N ILE A 531 19.45 16.20 2.10
CA ILE A 531 19.30 17.56 2.60
C ILE A 531 20.70 18.16 2.67
N SER A 532 20.88 19.33 2.06
CA SER A 532 22.21 19.97 1.96
C SER A 532 22.80 20.24 3.35
N CYS A 533 24.08 19.94 3.54
CA CYS A 533 24.84 20.24 4.76
C CYS A 533 25.11 21.75 4.98
N ASN A 534 24.38 22.62 4.27
CA ASN A 534 24.52 24.08 4.27
C ASN A 534 25.99 24.52 4.19
N ASN A 535 26.56 24.97 5.31
CA ASN A 535 27.93 25.48 5.40
C ASN A 535 28.98 24.39 5.72
N GLY A 536 28.55 23.15 6.00
CA GLY A 536 29.40 22.00 6.29
C GLY A 536 29.69 21.11 5.08
N LYS A 537 30.43 20.01 5.29
CA LYS A 537 30.75 19.02 4.25
C LYS A 537 30.02 17.70 4.49
N CYS A 538 29.42 17.13 3.45
CA CYS A 538 28.85 15.78 3.48
C CYS A 538 29.99 14.76 3.50
N VAL A 539 30.12 14.00 4.57
CA VAL A 539 31.21 13.03 4.78
C VAL A 539 30.75 11.58 4.68
N ASN A 540 29.44 11.34 4.81
CA ASN A 540 28.76 10.06 4.55
C ASN A 540 27.27 10.37 4.28
N ASP A 541 26.47 9.39 3.86
CA ASP A 541 25.05 9.59 3.55
C ASP A 541 24.30 10.24 4.73
N ASN A 542 23.80 11.45 4.51
CA ASN A 542 23.15 12.32 5.51
C ASN A 542 23.98 12.61 6.78
N VAL A 543 25.32 12.53 6.71
CA VAL A 543 26.23 12.91 7.80
C VAL A 543 27.05 14.12 7.39
N CYS A 544 26.84 15.24 8.08
CA CYS A 544 27.50 16.51 7.83
C CYS A 544 28.59 16.81 8.86
N ASP A 545 29.78 17.22 8.40
CA ASP A 545 30.84 17.78 9.24
C ASP A 545 30.71 19.31 9.31
N CYS A 546 30.35 19.82 10.50
CA CYS A 546 30.18 21.25 10.81
C CYS A 546 31.38 21.89 11.52
N SER A 547 32.44 21.12 11.80
CA SER A 547 33.54 21.52 12.69
C SER A 547 34.33 22.76 12.25
N LYS A 548 34.23 23.13 10.97
CA LYS A 548 34.90 24.31 10.39
C LYS A 548 33.97 25.52 10.23
N THR A 549 32.76 25.47 10.80
CA THR A 549 31.73 26.51 10.66
C THR A 549 31.39 27.17 12.00
N THR A 550 30.73 28.34 11.97
CA THR A 550 30.17 29.00 13.17
C THR A 550 28.83 28.41 13.63
N PHE A 551 28.39 27.33 12.99
CA PHE A 551 27.10 26.69 13.21
C PHE A 551 27.28 25.24 13.69
N THR A 552 26.30 24.74 14.41
CA THR A 552 26.22 23.38 14.96
C THR A 552 24.91 22.73 14.51
N GLY A 553 24.66 21.49 14.92
CA GLY A 553 23.43 20.76 14.56
C GLY A 553 23.62 19.79 13.40
N LEU A 554 22.58 19.01 13.10
CA LEU A 554 22.63 17.91 12.13
C LEU A 554 22.92 18.40 10.70
N TYR A 555 22.54 19.64 10.39
CA TYR A 555 22.66 20.27 9.06
C TYR A 555 23.54 21.53 9.08
N CYS A 556 24.32 21.74 10.15
CA CYS A 556 25.20 22.90 10.32
C CYS A 556 24.48 24.26 10.20
N ASP A 557 23.31 24.38 10.83
CA ASP A 557 22.40 25.53 10.76
C ASP A 557 22.02 26.12 12.13
N GLU A 558 22.39 25.49 13.24
CA GLU A 558 22.09 25.96 14.59
C GLU A 558 23.21 26.87 15.15
N HIS A 559 22.86 27.89 15.94
CA HIS A 559 23.84 28.76 16.62
C HIS A 559 24.30 28.18 17.96
N TYR A 560 25.56 28.44 18.34
CA TYR A 560 26.03 28.14 19.69
C TYR A 560 25.36 29.04 20.74
N LYS A 561 24.96 28.49 21.89
CA LYS A 561 24.29 29.24 22.97
C LYS A 561 25.29 29.79 23.99
N VAL A 562 25.10 31.03 24.47
CA VAL A 562 25.96 31.63 25.51
C VAL A 562 25.63 31.02 26.87
N GLU A 563 26.62 30.41 27.54
CA GLU A 563 26.46 29.89 28.90
C GLU A 563 26.63 30.98 29.97
N ARG A 564 25.73 31.03 30.96
CA ARG A 564 25.84 31.90 32.14
C ARG A 564 26.82 31.32 33.17
N ILE A 565 27.63 32.17 33.79
CA ILE A 565 28.51 31.78 34.91
C ILE A 565 27.66 31.59 36.18
N LYS A 566 27.24 30.35 36.44
CA LYS A 566 26.30 29.98 37.53
C LYS A 566 26.75 30.43 38.93
N ILE A 567 28.05 30.58 39.17
CA ILE A 567 28.61 30.95 40.49
C ILE A 567 28.14 32.35 40.93
N PHE A 568 28.16 33.34 40.04
CA PHE A 568 27.75 34.70 40.38
C PHE A 568 26.24 34.80 40.63
N ASP A 569 25.42 34.08 39.85
CA ASP A 569 23.97 34.04 40.04
C ASP A 569 23.59 33.47 41.42
N ILE A 570 24.28 32.41 41.87
CA ILE A 570 24.08 31.84 43.21
C ILE A 570 24.45 32.86 44.31
N LEU A 571 25.56 33.58 44.15
CA LEU A 571 26.01 34.59 45.11
C LEU A 571 24.97 35.71 45.31
N TYR A 572 24.42 36.26 44.22
CA TYR A 572 23.40 37.31 44.30
C TYR A 572 22.11 36.83 44.98
N ARG A 573 21.69 35.58 44.74
CA ARG A 573 20.52 34.98 45.40
C ARG A 573 20.71 34.87 46.92
N ILE A 574 21.89 34.44 47.37
CA ILE A 574 22.20 34.33 48.81
C ILE A 574 22.11 35.70 49.48
N ILE A 575 22.71 36.73 48.87
CA ILE A 575 22.67 38.11 49.40
C ILE A 575 21.23 38.62 49.47
N ALA A 576 20.41 38.41 48.44
CA ALA A 576 19.00 38.82 48.43
C ALA A 576 18.18 38.14 49.55
N ILE A 577 18.43 36.85 49.82
CA ILE A 577 17.78 36.12 50.93
C ILE A 577 18.18 36.72 52.29
N ILE A 578 19.46 37.00 52.51
CA ILE A 578 19.96 37.62 53.75
C ILE A 578 19.30 38.98 53.98
N ILE A 579 19.25 39.84 52.95
CA ILE A 579 18.60 41.16 53.05
C ILE A 579 17.11 41.01 53.33
N THR A 580 16.44 40.02 52.73
CA THR A 580 15.02 39.74 52.99
C THR A 580 14.78 39.34 54.45
N ILE A 581 15.64 38.49 55.02
CA ILE A 581 15.57 38.12 56.45
C ILE A 581 15.75 39.35 57.34
N ILE A 582 16.75 40.20 57.07
CA ILE A 582 16.98 41.45 57.81
C ILE A 582 15.76 42.38 57.71
N THR A 583 15.13 42.46 56.54
CA THR A 583 13.93 43.28 56.30
C THR A 583 12.76 42.80 57.16
N ILE A 584 12.52 41.48 57.23
CA ILE A 584 11.48 40.89 58.08
C ILE A 584 11.76 41.16 59.57
N LEU A 585 13.02 41.03 60.00
CA LEU A 585 13.43 41.36 61.37
C LEU A 585 13.18 42.84 61.70
N CYS A 586 13.42 43.74 60.75
CA CYS A 586 13.12 45.17 60.91
C CYS A 586 11.61 45.43 61.03
N ILE A 587 10.76 44.74 60.25
CA ILE A 587 9.29 44.84 60.37
C ILE A 587 8.86 44.41 61.77
N PHE A 588 9.36 43.27 62.26
CA PHE A 588 9.09 42.80 63.61
C PHE A 588 9.56 43.81 64.67
N GLY A 589 10.77 44.37 64.50
CA GLY A 589 11.33 45.40 65.37
C GLY A 589 10.45 46.65 65.44
N ILE A 590 9.92 47.14 64.30
CA ILE A 590 9.01 48.29 64.27
C ILE A 590 7.74 47.98 65.05
N TYR A 591 7.15 46.80 64.86
CA TYR A 591 5.93 46.41 65.56
C TYR A 591 6.17 46.30 67.08
N ARG A 592 7.31 45.72 67.48
CA ARG A 592 7.71 45.56 68.88
C ARG A 592 7.98 46.88 69.60
N TYR A 593 8.54 47.87 68.89
CA TYR A 593 8.90 49.19 69.42
C TYR A 593 7.94 50.31 68.95
N LYS A 594 6.73 49.99 68.49
CA LYS A 594 5.77 50.95 67.90
C LYS A 594 5.43 52.14 68.81
N ASN A 595 5.46 51.95 70.13
CA ASN A 595 5.16 52.99 71.11
C ASN A 595 6.38 53.85 71.49
N ASN A 596 7.60 53.49 71.04
CA ASN A 596 8.81 54.26 71.32
C ASN A 596 8.80 55.57 70.51
N PRO A 597 9.12 56.74 71.11
CA PRO A 597 9.07 58.04 70.43
C PRO A 597 9.94 58.12 69.17
N ILE A 598 11.06 57.39 69.11
CA ILE A 598 11.98 57.38 67.95
C ILE A 598 11.30 56.71 66.74
N ILE A 599 10.62 55.58 66.95
CA ILE A 599 9.90 54.87 65.88
C ILE A 599 8.61 55.59 65.52
N LYS A 600 7.88 56.09 66.52
CA LYS A 600 6.64 56.84 66.31
C LYS A 600 6.87 58.14 65.54
N GLY A 601 7.97 58.85 65.82
CA GLY A 601 8.37 60.08 65.13
C GLY A 601 8.69 59.88 63.65
N GLY A 602 9.24 58.72 63.26
CA GLY A 602 9.55 58.41 61.86
C GLY A 602 8.36 58.01 60.99
N GLY A 603 7.15 57.96 61.56
CA GLY A 603 5.94 57.57 60.85
C GLY A 603 5.90 56.07 60.53
N ILE A 604 5.35 55.27 61.46
CA ILE A 604 5.31 53.80 61.40
C ILE A 604 4.84 53.28 60.04
N GLN A 605 3.79 53.87 59.48
CA GLN A 605 3.23 53.43 58.20
C GLN A 605 4.20 53.62 57.02
N PHE A 606 4.97 54.71 56.99
CA PHE A 606 5.98 54.93 55.94
C PHE A 606 7.21 54.04 56.13
N LEU A 607 7.62 53.79 57.37
CA LEU A 607 8.70 52.84 57.66
C LEU A 607 8.33 51.41 57.23
N ILE A 608 7.10 50.99 57.46
CA ILE A 608 6.63 49.68 56.97
C ILE A 608 6.54 49.68 55.43
N LEU A 609 6.03 50.75 54.82
CA LEU A 609 5.89 50.85 53.37
C LEU A 609 7.24 50.78 52.63
N ILE A 610 8.27 51.42 53.18
CA ILE A 610 9.64 51.34 52.65
C ILE A 610 10.20 49.91 52.78
N LEU A 611 9.97 49.20 53.89
CA LEU A 611 10.40 47.80 54.03
C LEU A 611 9.66 46.87 53.06
N ILE A 612 8.38 47.12 52.77
CA ILE A 612 7.65 46.41 51.72
C ILE A 612 8.30 46.68 50.35
N GLY A 613 8.66 47.93 50.06
CA GLY A 613 9.41 48.27 48.85
C GLY A 613 10.77 47.59 48.75
N ILE A 614 11.50 47.45 49.87
CA ILE A 614 12.76 46.70 49.93
C ILE A 614 12.54 45.21 49.62
N PHE A 615 11.43 44.63 50.07
CA PHE A 615 11.07 43.26 49.70
C PHE A 615 10.91 43.10 48.17
N PHE A 616 10.27 44.07 47.50
CA PHE A 616 10.21 44.10 46.03
C PHE A 616 11.59 44.24 45.38
N ASN A 617 12.49 45.05 45.94
CA ASN A 617 13.88 45.17 45.46
C ASN A 617 14.66 43.84 45.57
N CYS A 618 14.49 43.09 46.65
CA CYS A 618 15.06 41.75 46.80
C CYS A 618 14.52 40.77 45.74
N GLY A 619 13.21 40.83 45.47
CA GLY A 619 12.59 40.07 44.39
C GLY A 619 13.19 40.43 43.02
N TYR A 620 13.41 41.71 42.73
CA TYR A 620 14.05 42.16 41.49
C TYR A 620 15.46 41.55 41.32
N ILE A 621 16.29 41.61 42.36
CA ILE A 621 17.64 41.00 42.37
C ILE A 621 17.55 39.49 42.07
N TYR A 622 16.58 38.80 42.68
CA TYR A 622 16.38 37.37 42.44
C TYR A 622 16.01 37.09 40.97
N THR A 623 15.03 37.82 40.41
CA THR A 623 14.57 37.59 39.03
C THR A 623 15.62 37.88 37.96
N LEU A 624 16.58 38.78 38.22
CA LEU A 624 17.67 39.06 37.29
C LEU A 624 18.61 37.83 37.09
N THR A 625 18.69 36.95 38.08
CA THR A 625 19.52 35.73 38.04
C THR A 625 18.81 34.53 37.40
N MET A 626 17.58 34.69 36.91
CA MET A 626 16.81 33.62 36.27
C MET A 626 16.89 33.73 34.75
N GLU A 627 16.76 32.59 34.07
CA GLU A 627 16.64 32.55 32.61
C GLU A 627 15.43 33.37 32.15
N ARG A 628 15.60 34.08 31.04
CA ARG A 628 14.59 35.01 30.54
C ARG A 628 13.46 34.23 29.86
N THR A 629 12.28 34.32 30.46
CA THR A 629 11.02 33.94 29.83
C THR A 629 10.10 35.16 29.82
N ASN A 630 9.05 35.15 28.99
CA ASN A 630 8.03 36.21 28.98
C ASN A 630 7.54 36.54 30.40
N PHE A 631 7.35 35.52 31.23
CA PHE A 631 6.95 35.65 32.63
C PHE A 631 8.02 36.33 33.48
N ILE A 632 9.28 35.89 33.38
CA ILE A 632 10.38 36.50 34.15
C ILE A 632 10.59 37.96 33.72
N CYS A 633 10.49 38.29 32.43
CA CYS A 633 10.58 39.66 31.93
C CYS A 633 9.49 40.57 32.52
N PHE A 634 8.26 40.06 32.64
CA PHE A 634 7.18 40.77 33.33
C PHE A 634 7.54 41.09 34.80
N TYR A 635 8.04 40.09 35.55
CA TYR A 635 8.40 40.31 36.95
C TYR A 635 9.59 41.24 37.14
N ILE A 636 10.61 41.17 36.27
CA ILE A 636 11.75 42.08 36.31
C ILE A 636 11.28 43.54 36.24
N TYR A 637 10.38 43.86 35.30
CA TYR A 637 9.84 45.21 35.19
C TYR A 637 8.92 45.56 36.37
N PHE A 638 8.03 44.65 36.77
CA PHE A 638 7.09 44.88 37.87
C PHE A 638 7.79 45.16 39.20
N LEU A 639 8.70 44.27 39.61
CA LEU A 639 9.41 44.33 40.89
C LEU A 639 10.29 45.59 40.97
N LYS A 640 10.98 45.94 39.87
CA LYS A 640 11.78 47.17 39.77
C LYS A 640 10.95 48.42 40.06
N ASN A 641 9.81 48.57 39.37
CA ASN A 641 9.01 49.78 39.46
C ASN A 641 8.16 49.84 40.74
N MET A 642 7.68 48.71 41.27
CA MET A 642 7.04 48.67 42.60
C MET A 642 8.03 49.01 43.71
N GLY A 643 9.24 48.47 43.63
CA GLY A 643 10.34 48.81 44.53
C GLY A 643 10.66 50.31 44.53
N PHE A 644 10.83 50.91 43.35
CA PHE A 644 11.01 52.36 43.21
C PHE A 644 9.84 53.14 43.83
N SER A 645 8.61 52.81 43.45
CA SER A 645 7.42 53.54 43.88
C SER A 645 7.24 53.55 45.39
N LEU A 646 7.48 52.40 46.03
CA LEU A 646 7.28 52.25 47.47
C LEU A 646 8.46 52.75 48.31
N VAL A 647 9.70 52.48 47.88
CA VAL A 647 10.90 52.93 48.61
C VAL A 647 11.13 54.41 48.35
N PHE A 648 11.43 54.78 47.10
CA PHE A 648 11.76 56.15 46.74
C PHE A 648 10.56 57.08 46.90
N GLY A 649 9.36 56.66 46.49
CA GLY A 649 8.14 57.47 46.65
C GLY A 649 7.83 57.79 48.12
N SER A 650 8.02 56.84 49.04
CA SER A 650 7.85 57.10 50.47
C SER A 650 8.88 58.08 51.02
N ILE A 651 10.16 57.93 50.64
CA ILE A 651 11.24 58.85 51.04
C ILE A 651 10.99 60.24 50.45
N PHE A 652 10.57 60.33 49.19
CA PHE A 652 10.21 61.55 48.49
C PHE A 652 9.09 62.31 49.22
N VAL A 653 7.97 61.64 49.52
CA VAL A 653 6.83 62.29 50.18
C VAL A 653 7.15 62.70 51.63
N LYS A 654 7.96 61.91 52.35
CA LYS A 654 8.47 62.31 53.67
C LYS A 654 9.33 63.57 53.59
N THR A 655 10.22 63.63 52.61
CA THR A 655 11.09 64.80 52.35
C THR A 655 10.26 66.02 51.95
N PHE A 656 9.25 65.83 51.09
CA PHE A 656 8.31 66.87 50.67
C PHE A 656 7.50 67.44 51.84
N ARG A 657 7.05 66.59 52.77
CA ARG A 657 6.37 67.04 53.99
C ARG A 657 7.28 67.92 54.84
N ILE A 658 8.54 67.54 55.04
CA ILE A 658 9.53 68.34 55.78
C ILE A 658 9.72 69.70 55.09
N TYR A 659 9.85 69.71 53.76
CA TYR A 659 9.96 70.93 52.97
C TYR A 659 8.75 71.87 53.15
N ILE A 660 7.51 71.35 53.08
CA ILE A 660 6.30 72.16 53.29
C ILE A 660 6.27 72.75 54.70
N ILE A 661 6.58 71.94 55.72
CA ILE A 661 6.60 72.39 57.12
C ILE A 661 7.60 73.54 57.31
N PHE A 662 8.78 73.44 56.70
CA PHE A 662 9.83 74.44 56.84
C PHE A 662 9.57 75.71 56.01
N LYS A 663 8.94 75.61 54.84
CA LYS A 663 8.67 76.75 53.95
C LYS A 663 7.42 77.56 54.34
N HIS A 664 6.41 76.93 54.93
CA HIS A 664 5.12 77.57 55.28
C HIS A 664 4.91 77.68 56.80
N VAL A 665 5.75 78.45 57.49
CA VAL A 665 5.73 78.59 58.97
C VAL A 665 4.56 79.45 59.51
N ARG A 666 3.59 79.93 58.70
CA ARG A 666 2.54 80.86 59.18
C ARG A 666 1.07 80.58 58.82
N LYS A 667 0.71 79.44 58.22
CA LYS A 667 -0.69 79.00 58.16
C LYS A 667 -0.77 77.49 58.39
N SER A 668 -1.47 77.10 59.45
CA SER A 668 -1.77 75.71 59.82
C SER A 668 -2.57 75.00 58.73
N ALA A 669 -1.87 74.46 57.74
CA ALA A 669 -2.39 73.43 56.86
C ALA A 669 -1.51 72.19 57.07
N SER A 670 -1.86 71.37 58.06
CA SER A 670 -1.32 70.02 58.20
C SER A 670 -1.44 69.31 56.85
N PHE A 671 -0.31 68.91 56.25
CA PHE A 671 -0.33 68.07 55.06
C PHE A 671 -0.94 66.72 55.47
N GLN A 672 -2.21 66.53 55.12
CA GLN A 672 -3.01 65.42 55.62
C GLN A 672 -2.44 64.09 55.12
N LEU A 673 -2.44 63.10 56.01
CA LEU A 673 -1.83 61.79 55.79
C LEU A 673 -2.36 61.07 54.53
N TYR A 674 -3.65 61.21 54.21
CA TYR A 674 -4.22 60.61 52.99
C TYR A 674 -3.68 61.23 51.69
N LYS A 675 -3.30 62.52 51.69
CA LYS A 675 -2.67 63.17 50.52
C LYS A 675 -1.26 62.64 50.28
N MET A 676 -0.53 62.31 51.35
CA MET A 676 0.79 61.67 51.26
C MET A 676 0.69 60.28 50.61
N PHE A 677 -0.24 59.44 51.09
CA PHE A 677 -0.47 58.13 50.49
C PHE A 677 -1.03 58.22 49.07
N SER A 678 -1.82 59.25 48.74
CA SER A 678 -2.31 59.48 47.39
C SER A 678 -1.19 59.77 46.39
N ILE A 679 -0.13 60.50 46.78
CA ILE A 679 1.05 60.71 45.91
C ILE A 679 1.76 59.39 45.64
N ILE A 680 2.03 58.59 46.69
CA ILE A 680 2.71 57.29 46.53
C ILE A 680 1.86 56.32 45.71
N GLY A 681 0.56 56.25 46.02
CA GLY A 681 -0.42 55.46 45.29
C GLY A 681 -0.53 55.89 43.82
N GLY A 682 -0.44 57.20 43.52
CA GLY A 682 -0.41 57.71 42.15
C GLY A 682 0.79 57.20 41.35
N ILE A 683 1.98 57.19 41.95
CA ILE A 683 3.20 56.63 41.32
C ILE A 683 3.02 55.13 41.07
N VAL A 684 2.50 54.38 42.05
CA VAL A 684 2.21 52.94 41.90
C VAL A 684 1.19 52.68 40.78
N ILE A 685 0.06 53.41 40.78
CA ILE A 685 -1.00 53.29 39.78
C ILE A 685 -0.47 53.60 38.38
N TYR A 686 0.37 54.62 38.24
CA TYR A 686 1.00 54.96 36.96
C TYR A 686 1.77 53.76 36.37
N HIS A 687 2.64 53.12 37.16
CA HIS A 687 3.39 51.95 36.68
C HIS A 687 2.50 50.73 36.44
N LEU A 688 1.48 50.49 37.26
CA LEU A 688 0.53 49.39 37.06
C LEU A 688 -0.32 49.59 35.79
N LEU A 689 -0.73 50.82 35.47
CA LEU A 689 -1.45 51.14 34.24
C LEU A 689 -0.59 50.91 33.01
N LEU A 690 0.67 51.40 33.00
CA LEU A 690 1.60 51.14 31.90
C LEU A 690 1.83 49.64 31.69
N LEU A 691 2.06 48.91 32.79
CA LEU A 691 2.26 47.46 32.74
C LEU A 691 1.02 46.73 32.22
N SER A 692 -0.18 47.13 32.66
CA SER A 692 -1.44 46.55 32.19
C SER A 692 -1.68 46.78 30.70
N ILE A 693 -1.30 47.96 30.19
CA ILE A 693 -1.33 48.27 28.75
C ILE A 693 -0.38 47.36 27.99
N TRP A 694 0.84 47.12 28.49
CA TRP A 694 1.80 46.25 27.80
C TRP A 694 1.41 44.78 27.82
N ILE A 695 0.76 44.30 28.88
CA ILE A 695 0.18 42.95 28.90
C ILE A 695 -0.90 42.83 27.83
N LYS A 696 -1.80 43.82 27.70
CA LYS A 696 -2.86 43.79 26.68
C LYS A 696 -2.36 43.87 25.24
N LEU A 697 -1.20 44.49 25.01
CA LEU A 697 -0.62 44.70 23.69
C LEU A 697 0.47 43.66 23.34
N ASP A 698 0.61 42.58 24.13
CA ASP A 698 1.71 41.61 24.03
C ASP A 698 3.10 42.28 23.91
N GLY A 699 3.27 43.38 24.63
CA GLY A 699 4.43 44.26 24.57
C GLY A 699 5.61 43.80 25.43
N ILE A 700 5.57 42.59 26.00
CA ILE A 700 6.65 42.01 26.81
C ILE A 700 6.99 40.64 26.23
N LYS A 701 8.16 40.54 25.62
CA LYS A 701 8.63 39.31 24.97
C LYS A 701 10.06 39.00 25.38
N SER A 702 10.38 37.72 25.53
CA SER A 702 11.76 37.23 25.59
C SER A 702 12.17 36.82 24.18
N THR A 703 13.19 37.47 23.62
CA THR A 703 13.62 37.27 22.22
C THR A 703 15.09 36.85 22.16
N PRO A 704 15.47 35.98 21.22
CA PRO A 704 16.87 35.67 20.98
C PRO A 704 17.58 36.90 20.41
N VAL A 705 18.76 37.16 20.95
CA VAL A 705 19.69 38.21 20.55
C VAL A 705 21.04 37.55 20.29
N TYR A 706 21.73 38.02 19.26
CA TYR A 706 23.00 37.44 18.83
C TYR A 706 24.17 38.31 19.28
N SER A 707 25.21 37.68 19.79
CA SER A 707 26.51 38.33 20.04
C SER A 707 27.31 38.51 18.76
N ILE A 708 28.39 39.29 18.81
CA ILE A 708 29.30 39.51 17.67
C ILE A 708 29.94 38.20 17.13
N ASN A 709 30.04 37.18 17.98
CA ASN A 709 30.55 35.86 17.62
C ASN A 709 29.42 34.89 17.23
N ASN A 710 28.23 35.40 16.88
CA ASN A 710 27.03 34.63 16.52
C ASN A 710 26.52 33.65 17.60
N TYR A 711 26.90 33.86 18.87
CA TYR A 711 26.26 33.13 19.96
C TYR A 711 24.89 33.71 20.29
N GLU A 712 23.91 32.84 20.50
CA GLU A 712 22.55 33.19 20.86
C GLU A 712 22.37 33.32 22.39
N TYR A 713 21.70 34.38 22.83
CA TYR A 713 21.21 34.54 24.21
C TYR A 713 19.83 35.21 24.23
N ILE A 714 19.03 34.97 25.28
CA ILE A 714 17.65 35.46 25.37
C ILE A 714 17.60 36.71 26.27
N ASP A 715 17.09 37.83 25.75
CA ASP A 715 16.86 39.07 26.53
C ASP A 715 15.39 39.53 26.50
N CYS A 716 15.02 40.43 27.42
CA CYS A 716 13.68 40.97 27.55
C CYS A 716 13.48 42.19 26.62
N GLN A 717 12.54 42.09 25.69
CA GLN A 717 12.10 43.18 24.85
C GLN A 717 10.77 43.75 25.39
N TYR A 718 10.79 45.03 25.75
CA TYR A 718 9.62 45.78 26.19
C TYR A 718 9.08 46.69 25.08
N HIS A 719 7.80 47.05 25.16
CA HIS A 719 7.16 47.99 24.23
C HIS A 719 7.89 49.34 24.21
N LYS A 720 8.00 49.99 23.04
CA LYS A 720 8.75 51.25 22.85
C LYS A 720 8.35 52.37 23.82
N SER A 721 7.11 52.35 24.31
CA SER A 721 6.62 53.28 25.35
C SER A 721 7.31 53.13 26.72
N HIS A 722 8.18 52.12 26.93
CA HIS A 722 8.99 51.96 28.14
C HIS A 722 9.79 53.23 28.49
N VAL A 723 10.21 53.98 27.47
CA VAL A 723 10.88 55.28 27.64
C VAL A 723 10.05 56.26 28.49
N LEU A 724 8.71 56.23 28.40
CA LEU A 724 7.84 57.08 29.24
C LEU A 724 7.97 56.75 30.72
N SER A 725 8.11 55.46 31.07
CA SER A 725 8.31 55.00 32.45
C SER A 725 9.65 55.48 33.01
N VAL A 726 10.73 55.37 32.21
CA VAL A 726 12.07 55.85 32.58
C VAL A 726 12.07 57.36 32.78
N LEU A 727 11.45 58.12 31.86
CA LEU A 727 11.33 59.57 31.96
C LEU A 727 10.54 59.99 33.21
N PHE A 728 9.45 59.31 33.52
CA PHE A 728 8.67 59.58 34.72
C PHE A 728 9.49 59.36 36.00
N ASN A 729 10.20 58.23 36.10
CA ASN A 729 11.08 57.95 37.24
C ASN A 729 12.18 59.00 37.39
N LEU A 730 12.78 59.44 36.27
CA LEU A 730 13.81 60.47 36.26
C LEU A 730 13.27 61.83 36.75
N VAL A 731 12.07 62.23 36.32
CA VAL A 731 11.44 63.48 36.77
C VAL A 731 11.17 63.44 38.27
N VAL A 732 10.59 62.34 38.79
CA VAL A 732 10.33 62.15 40.22
C VAL A 732 11.64 62.16 41.02
N LEU A 733 12.70 61.54 40.49
CA LEU A 733 14.04 61.54 41.07
C LEU A 733 14.65 62.94 41.16
N ILE A 734 14.63 63.71 40.07
CA ILE A 734 15.15 65.09 40.03
C ILE A 734 14.41 65.97 41.03
N MET A 735 13.08 65.86 41.10
CA MET A 735 12.28 66.55 42.12
C MET A 735 12.71 66.14 43.53
N GLY A 736 12.95 64.85 43.77
CA GLY A 736 13.42 64.35 45.07
C GLY A 736 14.80 64.88 45.47
N ILE A 737 15.75 64.94 44.53
CA ILE A 737 17.07 65.52 44.74
C ILE A 737 16.97 67.02 45.05
N ALA A 738 16.13 67.76 44.32
CA ALA A 738 15.90 69.18 44.56
C ALA A 738 15.27 69.44 45.94
N LEU A 739 14.35 68.58 46.38
CA LEU A 739 13.75 68.65 47.72
C LEU A 739 14.78 68.31 48.82
N ALA A 740 15.58 67.26 48.62
CA ALA A 740 16.64 66.87 49.55
C ALA A 740 17.65 68.01 49.75
N TYR A 741 18.04 68.68 48.67
CA TYR A 741 18.89 69.87 48.73
C TYR A 741 18.22 71.03 49.47
N SER A 742 16.92 71.25 49.24
CA SER A 742 16.17 72.35 49.83
C SER A 742 16.02 72.25 51.36
N ILE A 743 16.05 71.05 51.92
CA ILE A 743 15.93 70.83 53.37
C ILE A 743 17.28 70.69 54.11
N ARG A 744 18.42 70.93 53.42
CA ARG A 744 19.76 70.75 54.00
C ARG A 744 20.05 71.62 55.23
N HIS A 745 19.39 72.77 55.33
CA HIS A 745 19.59 73.77 56.40
C HIS A 745 18.61 73.62 57.59
N VAL A 746 17.84 72.52 57.63
CA VAL A 746 16.93 72.22 58.75
C VAL A 746 17.73 71.78 59.99
N ASN A 747 17.28 72.15 61.18
CA ASN A 747 17.97 71.90 62.45
C ASN A 747 18.13 70.38 62.75
N GLU A 748 19.31 69.95 63.22
CA GLU A 748 19.71 68.53 63.36
C GLU A 748 18.75 67.71 64.25
N ASN A 749 18.11 68.34 65.25
CA ASN A 749 17.14 67.69 66.14
C ASN A 749 15.85 67.20 65.43
N PHE A 750 15.59 67.66 64.20
CA PHE A 750 14.43 67.27 63.40
C PHE A 750 14.81 66.57 62.08
N GLN A 751 16.09 66.38 61.80
CA GLN A 751 16.55 65.76 60.56
C GLN A 751 16.60 64.24 60.71
N GLU A 752 15.63 63.55 60.10
CA GLU A 752 15.91 62.19 59.63
C GLU A 752 16.89 62.27 58.44
N GLN A 753 17.89 61.38 58.38
CA GLN A 753 18.92 61.35 57.32
C GLN A 753 18.37 60.82 55.97
N LEU A 754 17.27 61.39 55.48
CA LEU A 754 16.56 60.96 54.26
C LEU A 754 17.26 61.39 52.96
N ALA A 755 18.19 62.35 53.02
CA ALA A 755 18.91 62.85 51.86
C ALA A 755 19.92 61.83 51.29
N ILE A 756 20.61 61.07 52.14
CA ILE A 756 21.63 60.08 51.72
C ILE A 756 20.99 58.98 50.83
N PRO A 757 19.88 58.33 51.24
CA PRO A 757 19.16 57.40 50.36
C PRO A 757 18.74 57.98 49.01
N ILE A 758 18.36 59.26 48.93
CA ILE A 758 17.97 59.92 47.67
C ILE A 758 19.20 60.05 46.75
N TYR A 759 20.34 60.51 47.26
CA TYR A 759 21.55 60.64 46.46
C TYR A 759 22.09 59.30 45.97
N VAL A 760 22.08 58.27 46.82
CA VAL A 760 22.51 56.92 46.43
C VAL A 760 21.58 56.33 45.36
N TYR A 761 20.27 56.57 45.44
CA TYR A 761 19.35 56.18 44.37
C TYR A 761 19.66 56.91 43.06
N GLY A 762 20.05 58.19 43.13
CA GLY A 762 20.51 58.95 41.96
C GLY A 762 21.71 58.31 41.27
N ILE A 763 22.71 57.88 42.05
CA ILE A 763 23.89 57.15 41.53
C ILE A 763 23.48 55.81 40.92
N TYR A 764 22.63 55.03 41.60
CA TYR A 764 22.08 53.78 41.08
C TYR A 764 21.38 53.99 39.72
N SER A 765 20.49 54.97 39.63
CA SER A 765 19.74 55.27 38.40
C SER A 765 20.66 55.69 37.25
N PHE A 766 21.75 56.40 37.53
CA PHE A 766 22.75 56.77 36.51
C PHE A 766 23.47 55.55 35.92
N PHE A 767 23.95 54.62 36.77
CA PHE A 767 24.58 53.38 36.30
C PHE A 767 23.59 52.50 35.53
N GLU A 768 22.34 52.44 35.98
CA GLU A 768 21.30 51.64 35.36
C GLU A 768 20.97 52.10 33.93
N ILE A 769 20.84 53.41 33.73
CA ILE A 769 20.64 54.01 32.40
C ILE A 769 21.87 53.75 31.51
N THR A 770 23.08 53.94 32.05
CA THR A 770 24.32 53.75 31.28
C THR A 770 24.45 52.32 30.74
N VAL A 771 24.18 51.31 31.58
CA VAL A 771 24.26 49.89 31.21
C VAL A 771 23.20 49.49 30.16
N GLU A 772 22.06 50.20 30.10
CA GLU A 772 21.03 49.92 29.10
C GLU A 772 21.42 50.38 27.68
N TYR A 773 22.24 51.43 27.56
CA TYR A 773 22.65 52.01 26.27
C TYR A 773 23.99 51.50 25.73
N ILE A 774 24.75 50.71 26.49
CA ILE A 774 25.97 50.08 25.97
C ILE A 774 25.59 48.83 25.17
N GLU A 775 25.80 48.91 23.86
CA GLU A 775 25.66 47.77 22.95
C GLU A 775 26.85 46.80 23.12
N ASN A 776 26.65 45.51 22.79
CA ASN A 776 27.71 44.48 22.72
C ASN A 776 28.29 43.96 24.05
N ILE A 777 27.53 44.04 25.15
CA ILE A 777 27.92 43.44 26.44
C ILE A 777 27.17 42.11 26.68
N PRO A 778 27.84 41.03 27.13
CA PRO A 778 27.17 39.78 27.52
C PRO A 778 26.10 40.00 28.59
N LEU A 779 24.92 39.38 28.43
CA LEU A 779 23.77 39.55 29.34
C LEU A 779 24.12 39.30 30.81
N GLY A 780 24.98 38.31 31.10
CA GLY A 780 25.41 38.02 32.48
C GLY A 780 26.18 39.17 33.13
N PHE A 781 26.99 39.91 32.36
CA PHE A 781 27.69 41.09 32.86
C PHE A 781 26.74 42.28 33.07
N LYS A 782 25.79 42.48 32.14
CA LYS A 782 24.71 43.48 32.23
C LYS A 782 23.88 43.30 33.51
N ASP A 783 23.46 42.07 33.80
CA ASP A 783 22.71 41.73 35.01
C ASP A 783 23.54 41.82 36.29
N GLY A 784 24.82 41.46 36.23
CA GLY A 784 25.75 41.57 37.37
C GLY A 784 25.88 43.00 37.90
N ILE A 785 26.06 43.98 37.01
CA ILE A 785 26.15 45.40 37.41
C ILE A 785 24.84 45.87 38.05
N ARG A 786 23.69 45.51 37.48
CA ARG A 786 22.36 45.86 38.00
C ARG A 786 22.14 45.31 39.41
N ASN A 787 22.51 44.05 39.64
CA ASN A 787 22.41 43.41 40.95
C ASN A 787 23.29 44.10 42.00
N ILE A 788 24.56 44.35 41.69
CA ILE A 788 25.49 45.01 42.62
C ILE A 788 24.98 46.39 43.02
N ALA A 789 24.55 47.21 42.06
CA ALA A 789 24.08 48.57 42.33
C ALA A 789 22.80 48.58 43.20
N MET A 790 21.87 47.65 42.96
CA MET A 790 20.62 47.54 43.75
C MET A 790 20.86 47.02 45.18
N ILE A 791 21.81 46.10 45.36
CA ILE A 791 22.23 45.61 46.68
C ILE A 791 22.79 46.75 47.53
N ILE A 792 23.71 47.54 46.97
CA ILE A 792 24.31 48.69 47.66
C ILE A 792 23.22 49.69 48.09
N TYR A 793 22.32 50.04 47.18
CA TYR A 793 21.20 50.95 47.48
C TYR A 793 20.34 50.44 48.65
N THR A 794 19.99 49.15 48.65
CA THR A 794 19.14 48.55 49.67
C THR A 794 19.80 48.51 51.05
N ILE A 795 21.11 48.20 51.11
CA ILE A 795 21.88 48.18 52.36
C ILE A 795 21.95 49.59 52.97
N VAL A 796 22.19 50.62 52.16
CA VAL A 796 22.23 52.02 52.61
C VAL A 796 20.90 52.41 53.27
N ILE A 797 19.76 52.06 52.66
CA ILE A 797 18.45 52.39 53.24
C ILE A 797 18.22 51.66 54.56
N LEU A 798 18.53 50.36 54.61
CA LEU A 798 18.38 49.56 55.83
C LEU A 798 19.20 50.15 56.99
N TYR A 799 20.43 50.56 56.70
CA TYR A 799 21.32 51.15 57.69
C TYR A 799 20.76 52.48 58.27
N TYR A 800 20.55 53.48 57.42
CA TYR A 800 20.20 54.84 57.86
C TYR A 800 18.76 54.97 58.38
N LEU A 801 17.82 54.19 57.85
CA LEU A 801 16.41 54.34 58.26
C LEU A 801 15.97 53.39 59.38
N TYR A 802 16.69 52.28 59.60
CA TYR A 802 16.27 51.25 60.55
C TYR A 802 17.37 50.88 61.55
N ILE A 803 18.54 50.44 61.09
CA ILE A 803 19.60 49.94 61.99
C ILE A 803 20.03 51.04 62.96
N GLU A 804 20.26 52.27 62.49
CA GLU A 804 20.61 53.40 63.35
C GLU A 804 19.54 53.65 64.43
N LYS A 805 18.25 53.61 64.06
CA LYS A 805 17.14 53.80 65.01
C LYS A 805 17.06 52.69 66.05
N PHE A 806 17.19 51.43 65.63
CA PHE A 806 17.17 50.29 66.56
C PHE A 806 18.37 50.29 67.50
N TYR A 807 19.55 50.68 66.98
CA TYR A 807 20.77 50.83 67.77
C TYR A 807 20.59 51.87 68.88
N ILE A 808 20.05 53.05 68.54
CA ILE A 808 19.75 54.10 69.53
C ILE A 808 18.74 53.62 70.57
N ILE A 809 17.68 52.89 70.17
CA ILE A 809 16.67 52.36 71.10
C ILE A 809 17.29 51.35 72.07
N TYR A 810 18.09 50.42 71.57
CA TYR A 810 18.78 49.42 72.39
C TYR A 810 19.69 50.08 73.45
N TYR A 811 20.50 51.06 73.02
CA TYR A 811 21.40 51.78 73.92
C TYR A 811 20.64 52.65 74.95
N SER A 812 19.57 53.34 74.53
CA SER A 812 18.73 54.15 75.43
C SER A 812 18.01 53.31 76.50
N LYS A 813 17.66 52.05 76.18
CA LYS A 813 17.03 51.11 77.11
C LYS A 813 18.03 50.64 78.17
N ASN A 814 19.28 50.31 77.80
CA ASN A 814 20.31 49.94 78.78
C ASN A 814 20.60 51.08 79.77
N LYS A 815 20.70 52.33 79.30
CA LYS A 815 20.92 53.51 80.16
C LYS A 815 19.78 53.77 81.16
N ASN A 816 18.53 53.49 80.78
CA ASN A 816 17.36 53.62 81.66
C ASN A 816 17.15 52.43 82.62
N THR A 817 17.77 51.27 82.34
CA THR A 817 17.71 50.09 83.22
C THR A 817 18.73 50.22 84.38
N GLU A 818 19.85 50.89 84.15
CA GLU A 818 20.81 51.26 85.21
C GLU A 818 20.31 52.45 86.07
N GLY A 819 19.53 53.38 85.49
CA GLY A 819 19.00 54.56 86.18
C GLY A 819 17.81 54.34 87.12
N LYS A 820 17.15 53.18 87.09
CA LYS A 820 16.02 52.85 87.98
C LYS A 820 16.45 52.29 89.35
N ASN A 821 17.74 51.97 89.53
CA ASN A 821 18.32 51.50 90.81
C ASN A 821 19.01 52.63 91.62
N ARG A 822 18.92 53.90 91.21
CA ARG A 822 19.58 55.02 91.91
C ARG A 822 18.69 56.26 92.04
N LEU A 823 17.65 56.15 92.87
CA LEU A 823 17.14 57.29 93.64
C LEU A 823 17.91 57.32 94.97
N LEU A 824 19.05 58.03 94.98
CA LEU A 824 19.65 58.68 96.15
C LEU A 824 20.95 59.38 95.72
N SER A 825 20.79 60.53 95.06
CA SER A 825 21.69 61.70 95.21
C SER A 825 23.20 61.50 94.86
N PRO A 826 24.01 62.58 94.82
CA PRO A 826 24.25 63.21 93.53
C PRO A 826 25.73 63.52 93.25
N LYS A 827 25.93 64.10 92.05
CA LYS A 827 27.08 64.88 91.58
C LYS A 827 28.10 64.12 90.71
N SER A 828 27.94 64.34 89.40
CA SER A 828 28.92 64.99 88.49
C SER A 828 30.22 65.50 89.12
N PRO A 829 31.34 65.72 88.37
CA PRO A 829 31.39 66.06 86.94
C PRO A 829 32.63 65.47 86.21
N PHE A 830 32.99 66.05 85.05
CA PHE A 830 34.17 65.89 84.17
C PHE A 830 33.95 65.02 82.91
N ALA A 831 34.37 65.40 81.70
CA ALA A 831 34.92 66.66 81.17
C ALA A 831 35.20 66.52 79.65
N THR A 832 34.81 67.56 78.90
CA THR A 832 35.50 68.25 77.77
C THR A 832 36.45 67.48 76.84
N VAL A 833 36.26 67.48 75.50
CA VAL A 833 36.52 68.56 74.52
C VAL A 833 37.95 69.16 74.61
N LYS A 834 38.74 69.05 73.52
CA LYS A 834 39.90 69.91 73.17
C LYS A 834 39.59 70.46 71.77
N ASN A 835 39.18 71.70 71.54
CA ASN A 835 39.76 73.02 71.81
C ASN A 835 40.99 73.37 70.96
N LYS A 836 40.87 74.46 70.18
CA LYS A 836 41.76 75.64 70.04
C LYS A 836 41.27 76.44 68.82
N ASN A 837 41.00 77.74 68.81
CA ASN A 837 41.07 78.90 69.72
C ASN A 837 40.25 80.01 68.97
N VAL A 838 39.71 81.11 69.49
CA VAL A 838 39.47 81.74 70.81
C VAL A 838 38.67 83.03 70.49
N LEU A 839 37.76 83.44 71.40
CA LEU A 839 37.05 84.74 71.53
C LEU A 839 36.07 85.12 70.40
N ASN A 840 34.76 84.86 70.51
CA ASN A 840 33.72 85.51 71.35
C ASN A 840 33.65 87.06 71.24
N ILE A 841 32.65 87.52 70.48
CA ILE A 841 31.76 88.64 70.79
C ILE A 841 30.35 88.05 70.65
N ASN A 842 29.35 88.27 71.48
CA ASN A 842 29.20 88.64 72.89
C ASN A 842 27.66 88.58 73.11
N PHE A 843 27.22 88.27 74.33
CA PHE A 843 25.84 88.49 74.84
C PHE A 843 24.69 87.85 74.02
N LYS A 844 24.06 86.74 74.44
CA LYS A 844 23.45 86.43 75.73
C LYS A 844 22.53 87.54 76.25
N ASN A 845 21.32 87.09 76.61
CA ASN A 845 20.43 87.66 77.62
C ASN A 845 19.66 88.92 77.21
N THR A 846 18.41 89.13 77.60
CA THR A 846 17.34 88.34 78.23
C THR A 846 16.25 89.38 78.41
N HIS A 847 15.01 89.09 77.99
CA HIS A 847 13.79 89.60 78.61
C HIS A 847 12.74 88.55 78.23
N ASN A 848 12.25 87.70 79.14
CA ASN A 848 11.42 88.05 80.28
C ASN A 848 10.50 89.23 79.94
N ASN A 849 9.29 88.88 79.50
CA ASN A 849 8.00 89.43 79.95
C ASN A 849 6.90 88.78 79.09
N SER A 850 6.08 87.89 79.65
CA SER A 850 4.82 88.19 80.35
C SER A 850 3.71 88.69 79.42
N ILE A 851 2.76 87.78 79.14
CA ILE A 851 1.29 87.94 79.18
C ILE A 851 0.73 89.31 78.73
N ILE A 852 0.29 89.39 77.46
CA ILE A 852 -1.08 89.59 76.93
C ILE A 852 -1.02 89.24 75.43
#